data_AF-A0A917RQ49-F1
#
_entry.id   AF-A0A917RQ49-F1
#
_cell.length_a   1.000
_cell.length_b   1.000
_cell.length_c   1.000
_cell.angle_alpha   90.00
_cell.angle_beta   90.00
_cell.angle_gamma   90.00
#
_symmetry.space_group_name_H-M   'P 1'
#
loop_
_entity.id
_entity.type
_entity.pdbx_description
1 polymer ?
#
loop_
_entity_poly.entity_id
_entity_poly.type
_entity_poly.pdbx_seq_one_letter_code
_entity_poly.pdbx_strand_id
1 'polypeptide(L)'
;MDSSGTAHRAKEPYVGPRSFTRRESHLFFGRDRERHELVDLWQANRLTILSGPAGVGKSSLLEAGVLPLLDPGKTAVLPTGGVTRRRTIPVAVLSPGANPHVFALLTSWAPFSPPAQLAETTIADFLRHLPARTDPYGDPLLTMLAIDHLENLFADLAWREPHSEAFLGELVAALEASPHARLLIVVSDDHLPSILSYGELAAMAKARFPLAALGVRAALSACRRPLQGAGRSFAPGAAEELVDDLRRVRLGGPGEEVTLVRDTVEPVHLQLACAGLWRSLPDDHTVVTGQDVRAASPDRALTEFCDHVLREVARDHFHGETEKLRLRLRQVFLDDARTPRRVQRGVTETSGLPDAVVRTLADRHILRLGPGGRVRLASDRLAGPLLRNGPAGHDAERPGPAALLHVADLALSEGRLDGAVKHAEEALRHAGGDARLQAEIEVFLGDVHYLGDRVAEAITHYRLAVRHLASLRGTDGAIATLFAALAQAQLRRGDLAAALTELRSAITRNPGDLGVRVKLAWALWQGGRPQAALDAIDEAIDLGGDVSAAIRARGEMRADLGAAAPALRDLERTLPHHSPAARAAYALALALNDEVAAAGRAVPPVEEERDASVLLRVARVMSLTGREQEAAQLAGRARLPGGRPPLPAHLTGVAERLTTLG
;
A
#
# COMPACT_ATOMS: atom_id res chain seq x y z
N MET A 1 -14.27 45.88 23.61
CA MET A 1 -13.08 45.36 24.32
C MET A 1 -13.39 43.93 24.68
N ASP A 2 -12.79 42.99 23.95
CA ASP A 2 -12.41 41.69 24.47
C ASP A 2 -11.24 41.21 23.61
N SER A 3 -10.06 41.37 24.18
CA SER A 3 -8.76 41.05 23.62
C SER A 3 -8.37 39.65 24.07
N SER A 4 -8.61 38.64 23.23
CA SER A 4 -7.95 37.33 23.31
C SER A 4 -7.14 37.12 22.03
N GLY A 5 -6.00 37.80 21.98
CA GLY A 5 -4.98 37.57 20.96
C GLY A 5 -4.44 36.16 21.08
N THR A 6 -4.92 35.24 20.25
CA THR A 6 -4.22 34.00 19.93
C THR A 6 -2.94 34.38 19.18
N ALA A 7 -1.83 34.48 19.91
CA ALA A 7 -0.51 34.61 19.31
C ALA A 7 -0.34 33.48 18.29
N HIS A 8 -0.15 33.86 17.03
CA HIS A 8 0.03 32.94 15.91
C HIS A 8 1.36 32.21 16.14
N ARG A 9 1.33 31.03 16.76
CA ARG A 9 2.52 30.19 16.97
C ARG A 9 3.17 30.00 15.61
N ALA A 10 4.40 30.50 15.43
CA ALA A 10 5.11 30.40 14.16
C ALA A 10 5.18 28.92 13.74
N LYS A 11 4.77 28.61 12.52
CA LYS A 11 4.67 27.23 12.02
C LYS A 11 6.09 26.63 11.96
N GLU A 12 6.31 25.52 12.66
CA GLU A 12 7.63 24.87 12.75
C GLU A 12 8.16 24.53 11.34
N PRO A 13 9.33 25.05 10.93
CA PRO A 13 9.82 24.91 9.55
C PRO A 13 10.50 23.55 9.27
N TYR A 14 10.85 22.81 10.32
CA TYR A 14 11.46 21.48 10.23
C TYR A 14 10.44 20.41 10.59
N VAL A 15 10.34 19.39 9.75
CA VAL A 15 9.29 18.37 9.87
C VAL A 15 9.70 17.20 10.75
N GLY A 16 10.98 17.13 11.15
CA GLY A 16 11.54 16.05 11.94
C GLY A 16 11.70 14.76 11.10
N PRO A 17 11.34 13.58 11.63
CA PRO A 17 11.59 12.30 10.98
C PRO A 17 10.60 11.96 9.85
N ARG A 18 9.43 12.64 9.80
CA ARG A 18 8.44 12.40 8.74
C ARG A 18 8.90 12.98 7.40
N SER A 19 8.34 12.45 6.32
CA SER A 19 8.54 13.01 4.99
C SER A 19 7.89 14.40 4.84
N PHE A 20 8.49 15.25 4.01
CA PHE A 20 7.87 16.50 3.57
C PHE A 20 6.72 16.19 2.60
N THR A 21 5.62 16.92 2.73
CA THR A 21 4.47 16.81 1.81
C THR A 21 4.58 17.79 0.66
N ARG A 22 3.78 17.60 -0.40
CA ARG A 22 3.71 18.53 -1.55
C ARG A 22 3.44 20.00 -1.14
N ARG A 23 2.63 20.22 -0.10
CA ARG A 23 2.30 21.58 0.41
C ARG A 23 3.49 22.26 1.10
N GLU A 24 4.48 21.47 1.52
CA GLU A 24 5.67 21.91 2.23
C GLU A 24 6.89 22.02 1.29
N SER A 25 6.67 22.00 -0.03
CA SER A 25 7.73 22.19 -1.04
C SER A 25 8.56 23.45 -0.81
N HIS A 26 7.95 24.52 -0.32
CA HIS A 26 8.62 25.77 0.03
C HIS A 26 9.61 25.67 1.21
N LEU A 27 9.58 24.56 1.97
CA LEU A 27 10.50 24.27 3.06
C LEU A 27 11.55 23.22 2.67
N PHE A 28 11.45 22.63 1.47
CA PHE A 28 12.31 21.55 1.02
C PHE A 28 13.51 22.06 0.22
N PHE A 29 14.69 22.06 0.85
CA PHE A 29 15.92 22.60 0.28
C PHE A 29 17.10 21.62 0.34
N GLY A 30 18.18 21.94 -0.39
CA GLY A 30 19.40 21.14 -0.42
C GLY A 30 19.39 20.00 -1.45
N ARG A 31 18.29 19.82 -2.18
CA ARG A 31 18.13 18.80 -3.24
C ARG A 31 17.79 19.40 -4.60
N ASP A 32 18.23 20.65 -4.83
CA ASP A 32 17.87 21.40 -6.03
C ASP A 32 18.37 20.70 -7.31
N ARG A 33 19.55 20.07 -7.29
CA ARG A 33 20.07 19.32 -8.42
C ARG A 33 19.28 18.02 -8.64
N GLU A 34 19.13 17.22 -7.59
CA GLU A 34 18.51 15.90 -7.65
C GLU A 34 17.05 15.96 -8.07
N ARG A 35 16.29 16.98 -7.63
CA ARG A 35 14.89 17.12 -8.04
C ARG A 35 14.72 17.39 -9.54
N HIS A 36 15.60 18.20 -10.16
CA HIS A 36 15.52 18.47 -11.59
C HIS A 36 16.01 17.27 -12.40
N GLU A 37 17.15 16.67 -12.03
CA GLU A 37 17.67 15.48 -12.70
C GLU A 37 16.66 14.31 -12.66
N LEU A 38 15.97 14.10 -11.53
CA LEU A 38 14.97 13.07 -11.40
C LEU A 38 13.71 13.37 -12.23
N VAL A 39 13.28 14.63 -12.32
CA VAL A 39 12.17 15.04 -13.19
C VAL A 39 12.51 14.75 -14.65
N ASP A 40 13.70 15.15 -15.12
CA ASP A 40 14.15 14.94 -16.50
C ASP A 40 14.24 13.44 -16.82
N LEU A 41 14.83 12.67 -15.91
CA LEU A 41 14.97 11.23 -16.05
C LEU A 41 13.60 10.53 -16.09
N TRP A 42 12.66 10.93 -15.23
CA TRP A 42 11.31 10.35 -15.17
C TRP A 42 10.48 10.68 -16.41
N GLN A 43 10.55 11.90 -16.95
CA GLN A 43 9.85 12.26 -18.18
C GLN A 43 10.41 11.51 -19.40
N ALA A 44 11.72 11.30 -19.45
CA ALA A 44 12.40 10.67 -20.59
C ALA A 44 12.23 9.13 -20.64
N ASN A 45 11.89 8.46 -19.53
CA ASN A 45 11.93 7.00 -19.43
C ASN A 45 10.58 6.40 -19.01
N ARG A 46 10.17 5.30 -19.66
CA ARG A 46 8.93 4.57 -19.30
C ARG A 46 8.89 4.14 -17.84
N LEU A 47 10.04 3.69 -17.33
CA LEU A 47 10.22 3.28 -15.95
C LEU A 47 11.53 3.86 -15.42
N THR A 48 11.42 4.61 -14.32
CA THR A 48 12.55 5.13 -13.55
C THR A 48 12.50 4.55 -12.14
N ILE A 49 13.65 4.09 -11.62
CA ILE A 49 13.75 3.61 -10.25
C ILE A 49 14.57 4.60 -9.41
N LEU A 50 13.94 5.22 -8.41
CA LEU A 50 14.60 5.96 -7.35
C LEU A 50 14.97 5.00 -6.22
N SER A 51 16.26 4.77 -6.03
CA SER A 51 16.77 3.97 -4.91
C SER A 51 17.54 4.82 -3.92
N GLY A 52 17.76 4.29 -2.72
CA GLY A 52 18.63 4.93 -1.73
C GLY A 52 18.44 4.37 -0.33
N PRO A 53 19.33 4.69 0.62
CA PRO A 53 19.20 4.28 2.01
C PRO A 53 17.87 4.66 2.66
N ALA A 54 17.45 3.91 3.68
CA ALA A 54 16.37 4.35 4.56
C ALA A 54 16.71 5.71 5.20
N GLY A 55 15.74 6.61 5.33
CA GLY A 55 15.94 7.94 5.92
C GLY A 55 16.70 8.97 5.06
N VAL A 56 17.08 8.64 3.82
CA VAL A 56 17.78 9.58 2.92
C VAL A 56 16.86 10.65 2.29
N GLY A 57 15.56 10.56 2.56
CA GLY A 57 14.55 11.52 2.08
C GLY A 57 13.98 11.21 0.69
N LYS A 58 13.87 9.93 0.29
CA LYS A 58 13.29 9.53 -1.02
C LYS A 58 11.84 10.02 -1.18
N SER A 59 10.97 9.72 -0.21
CA SER A 59 9.57 10.16 -0.24
C SER A 59 9.46 11.69 -0.18
N SER A 60 10.31 12.37 0.62
CA SER A 60 10.40 13.84 0.61
C SER A 60 10.83 14.41 -0.74
N LEU A 61 11.79 13.77 -1.42
CA LEU A 61 12.24 14.16 -2.75
C LEU A 61 11.10 14.00 -3.76
N LEU A 62 10.37 12.88 -3.72
CA LEU A 62 9.19 12.67 -4.56
C LEU A 62 8.11 13.74 -4.30
N GLU A 63 7.61 13.80 -3.06
CA GLU A 63 6.44 14.59 -2.69
C GLU A 63 6.67 16.10 -2.72
N ALA A 64 7.76 16.58 -2.13
CA ALA A 64 8.05 18.00 -1.95
C ALA A 64 9.07 18.54 -2.96
N GLY A 65 9.83 17.67 -3.62
CA GLY A 65 10.84 18.05 -4.61
C GLY A 65 10.34 17.92 -6.05
N VAL A 66 9.91 16.72 -6.45
CA VAL A 66 9.64 16.34 -7.85
C VAL A 66 8.21 16.68 -8.26
N LEU A 67 7.20 16.22 -7.53
CA LEU A 67 5.79 16.45 -7.89
C LEU A 67 5.41 17.96 -8.02
N PRO A 68 5.99 18.89 -7.25
CA PRO A 68 5.75 20.33 -7.44
C PRO A 68 6.37 20.91 -8.72
N LEU A 69 7.41 20.30 -9.28
CA LEU A 69 8.08 20.77 -10.49
C LEU A 69 7.38 20.33 -11.78
N LEU A 70 6.49 19.34 -11.70
CA LEU A 70 5.72 18.88 -12.85
C LEU A 70 4.63 19.91 -13.21
N ASP A 71 4.69 20.41 -14.44
CA ASP A 71 3.74 21.36 -14.98
C ASP A 71 2.37 20.67 -15.23
N PRO A 72 1.30 21.06 -14.50
CA PRO A 72 -0.03 20.45 -14.67
C PRO A 72 -0.65 20.71 -16.05
N GLY A 73 -0.16 21.70 -16.81
CA GLY A 73 -0.56 22.00 -18.18
C GLY A 73 0.14 21.12 -19.23
N LYS A 74 1.26 20.48 -18.87
CA LYS A 74 2.05 19.62 -19.79
C LYS A 74 2.08 18.16 -19.37
N THR A 75 1.65 17.85 -18.15
CA THR A 75 1.66 16.49 -17.61
C THR A 75 0.39 16.19 -16.84
N ALA A 76 -0.07 14.95 -16.93
CA ALA A 76 -1.13 14.39 -16.10
C ALA A 76 -0.48 13.64 -14.93
N VAL A 77 -0.51 14.22 -13.73
CA VAL A 77 0.13 13.63 -12.55
C VAL A 77 -0.92 12.97 -11.67
N LEU A 78 -0.78 11.67 -11.42
CA LEU A 78 -1.62 10.97 -10.45
C LEU A 78 -1.07 11.11 -9.02
N PRO A 79 -1.90 10.94 -7.98
CA PRO A 79 -1.42 10.78 -6.61
C PRO A 79 -0.38 9.66 -6.49
N THR A 80 0.49 9.74 -5.49
CA THR A 80 1.47 8.69 -5.21
C THR A 80 0.76 7.38 -4.82
N GLY A 81 1.09 6.31 -5.53
CA GLY A 81 0.55 4.97 -5.32
C GLY A 81 1.21 4.25 -4.15
N GLY A 82 0.44 3.43 -3.44
CA GLY A 82 0.92 2.50 -2.43
C GLY A 82 0.35 1.10 -2.67
N VAL A 83 1.13 0.08 -2.35
CA VAL A 83 0.76 -1.34 -2.58
C VAL A 83 0.19 -2.04 -1.34
N THR A 84 -0.01 -1.27 -0.25
CA THR A 84 -0.61 -1.73 1.00
C THR A 84 -2.02 -1.17 1.13
N ARG A 85 -2.97 -2.06 1.45
CA ARG A 85 -4.39 -1.75 1.55
C ARG A 85 -4.69 -0.77 2.69
N ARG A 86 -5.64 0.16 2.48
CA ARG A 86 -6.12 1.07 3.53
C ARG A 86 -7.15 0.38 4.43
N ARG A 87 -6.97 0.48 5.75
CA ARG A 87 -7.85 -0.12 6.78
C ARG A 87 -9.31 0.33 6.69
N THR A 88 -9.55 1.53 6.18
CA THR A 88 -10.89 2.13 6.06
C THR A 88 -11.77 1.50 4.98
N ILE A 89 -11.18 0.75 4.05
CA ILE A 89 -11.91 -0.02 3.06
C ILE A 89 -12.04 -1.46 3.61
N PRO A 90 -13.12 -2.22 3.39
CA PRO A 90 -13.17 -3.63 3.79
C PRO A 90 -12.46 -4.55 2.79
N VAL A 91 -11.77 -5.60 3.26
CA VAL A 91 -11.16 -6.63 2.39
C VAL A 91 -12.22 -7.43 1.63
N ALA A 92 -13.42 -7.58 2.22
CA ALA A 92 -14.53 -8.32 1.62
C ALA A 92 -15.10 -7.67 0.35
N VAL A 93 -14.72 -6.43 0.01
CA VAL A 93 -15.07 -5.81 -1.28
C VAL A 93 -14.38 -6.51 -2.45
N LEU A 94 -13.22 -7.13 -2.21
CA LEU A 94 -12.47 -7.85 -3.25
C LEU A 94 -13.23 -9.10 -3.68
N SER A 95 -13.38 -9.26 -4.99
CA SER A 95 -13.90 -10.50 -5.55
C SER A 95 -12.88 -11.63 -5.36
N PRO A 96 -13.33 -12.90 -5.24
CA PRO A 96 -12.42 -14.04 -5.21
C PRO A 96 -11.43 -14.01 -6.38
N GLY A 97 -10.14 -14.20 -6.09
CA GLY A 97 -9.07 -14.15 -7.10
C GLY A 97 -8.57 -12.75 -7.48
N ALA A 98 -9.19 -11.67 -6.99
CA ALA A 98 -8.69 -10.32 -7.20
C ALA A 98 -7.35 -10.10 -6.48
N ASN A 99 -6.43 -9.37 -7.12
CA ASN A 99 -5.13 -9.08 -6.53
C ASN A 99 -5.22 -7.90 -5.54
N PRO A 100 -4.95 -8.10 -4.24
CA PRO A 100 -5.07 -7.03 -3.24
C PRO A 100 -4.07 -5.88 -3.45
N HIS A 101 -2.93 -6.12 -4.11
CA HIS A 101 -1.92 -5.09 -4.40
C HIS A 101 -2.35 -4.18 -5.54
N VAL A 102 -2.97 -4.74 -6.58
CA VAL A 102 -3.57 -3.97 -7.67
C VAL A 102 -4.64 -3.05 -7.10
N PHE A 103 -5.51 -3.61 -6.26
CA PHE A 103 -6.55 -2.82 -5.61
C PHE A 103 -5.99 -1.70 -4.71
N ALA A 104 -4.97 -1.99 -3.90
CA ALA A 104 -4.30 -0.99 -3.07
C ALA A 104 -3.69 0.14 -3.91
N LEU A 105 -3.06 -0.21 -5.03
CA LEU A 105 -2.48 0.75 -5.97
C LEU A 105 -3.55 1.64 -6.59
N LEU A 106 -4.61 1.04 -7.15
CA LEU A 106 -5.67 1.77 -7.82
C LEU A 106 -6.44 2.69 -6.86
N THR A 107 -6.73 2.23 -5.64
CA THR A 107 -7.36 3.07 -4.60
C THR A 107 -6.45 4.21 -4.13
N SER A 108 -5.14 4.09 -4.30
CA SER A 108 -4.17 5.15 -4.02
C SER A 108 -4.08 6.17 -5.18
N TRP A 109 -4.06 5.71 -6.42
CA TRP A 109 -4.05 6.55 -7.63
C TRP A 109 -5.39 7.25 -7.88
N ALA A 110 -6.51 6.66 -7.48
CA ALA A 110 -7.84 7.20 -7.68
C ALA A 110 -8.66 7.25 -6.37
N PRO A 111 -8.24 8.07 -5.39
CA PRO A 111 -8.86 8.10 -4.06
C PRO A 111 -10.32 8.58 -4.05
N PHE A 112 -10.79 9.16 -5.15
CA PHE A 112 -12.17 9.62 -5.33
C PHE A 112 -13.03 8.66 -6.15
N SER A 113 -12.44 7.60 -6.71
CA SER A 113 -13.20 6.57 -7.43
C SER A 113 -13.81 5.56 -6.45
N PRO A 114 -15.00 5.02 -6.75
CA PRO A 114 -15.64 4.05 -5.88
C PRO A 114 -14.80 2.77 -5.70
N PRO A 115 -14.52 2.32 -4.46
CA PRO A 115 -13.70 1.13 -4.24
C PRO A 115 -14.29 -0.15 -4.84
N ALA A 116 -15.62 -0.33 -4.86
CA ALA A 116 -16.20 -1.53 -5.46
C ALA A 116 -15.96 -1.60 -6.98
N GLN A 117 -15.89 -0.46 -7.66
CA GLN A 117 -15.47 -0.37 -9.06
C GLN A 117 -14.00 -0.73 -9.23
N LEU A 118 -13.11 -0.10 -8.45
CA LEU A 118 -11.66 -0.37 -8.53
C LEU A 118 -11.29 -1.82 -8.18
N ALA A 119 -12.11 -2.51 -7.37
CA ALA A 119 -11.93 -3.93 -7.08
C ALA A 119 -12.14 -4.85 -8.29
N GLU A 120 -12.80 -4.35 -9.34
CA GLU A 120 -13.04 -5.07 -10.60
C GLU A 120 -12.18 -4.51 -11.76
N THR A 121 -11.32 -3.52 -11.51
CA THR A 121 -10.52 -2.85 -12.53
C THR A 121 -9.07 -3.38 -12.53
N THR A 122 -8.51 -3.60 -13.72
CA THR A 122 -7.07 -3.92 -13.89
C THR A 122 -6.24 -2.64 -14.04
N ILE A 123 -4.93 -2.69 -13.83
CA ILE A 123 -4.04 -1.54 -14.06
C ILE A 123 -4.14 -1.07 -15.51
N ALA A 124 -4.19 -2.00 -16.47
CA ALA A 124 -4.32 -1.67 -17.90
C ALA A 124 -5.66 -0.99 -18.21
N ASP A 125 -6.77 -1.51 -17.67
CA ASP A 125 -8.09 -0.88 -17.81
C ASP A 125 -8.12 0.52 -17.21
N PHE A 126 -7.56 0.67 -16.00
CA PHE A 126 -7.50 1.94 -15.31
C PHE A 126 -6.75 2.99 -16.16
N LEU A 127 -5.57 2.66 -16.66
CA LEU A 127 -4.77 3.58 -17.48
C LEU A 127 -5.44 3.92 -18.81
N ARG A 128 -6.16 2.97 -19.44
CA ARG A 128 -6.92 3.22 -20.66
C ARG A 128 -8.08 4.19 -20.47
N HIS A 129 -8.73 4.16 -19.30
CA HIS A 129 -9.89 5.01 -19.00
C HIS A 129 -9.52 6.33 -18.32
N LEU A 130 -8.22 6.59 -18.09
CA LEU A 130 -7.80 7.92 -17.67
C LEU A 130 -8.24 8.94 -18.72
N PRO A 131 -8.85 10.08 -18.31
CA PRO A 131 -9.26 11.11 -19.25
C PRO A 131 -8.07 11.54 -20.11
N ALA A 132 -8.20 11.42 -21.43
CA ALA A 132 -7.18 11.88 -22.35
C ALA A 132 -6.97 13.37 -22.13
N ARG A 133 -5.80 13.73 -21.59
CA ARG A 133 -5.39 15.13 -21.49
C ARG A 133 -4.50 15.41 -22.68
N THR A 134 -4.86 16.43 -23.44
CA THR A 134 -4.07 16.92 -24.56
C THR A 134 -3.50 18.29 -24.23
N ASP A 135 -2.39 18.62 -24.89
CA ASP A 135 -1.87 19.98 -24.89
C ASP A 135 -2.74 20.88 -25.81
N PRO A 136 -2.44 22.20 -25.89
CA PRO A 136 -3.16 23.12 -26.78
C PRO A 136 -3.11 22.77 -28.27
N TYR A 137 -2.20 21.89 -28.71
CA TYR A 137 -2.04 21.46 -30.10
C TYR A 137 -2.73 20.11 -30.39
N GLY A 138 -3.31 19.47 -29.36
CA GLY A 138 -4.01 18.20 -29.49
C GLY A 138 -3.13 16.98 -29.22
N ASP A 139 -1.87 17.16 -28.83
CA ASP A 139 -0.96 16.06 -28.53
C ASP A 139 -1.23 15.50 -27.12
N PRO A 140 -1.24 14.16 -26.92
CA PRO A 140 -1.48 13.56 -25.62
C PRO A 140 -0.37 13.88 -24.61
N LEU A 141 -0.77 14.37 -23.43
CA LEU A 141 0.16 14.65 -22.34
C LEU A 141 0.76 13.36 -21.76
N LEU A 142 1.96 13.47 -21.20
CA LEU A 142 2.56 12.38 -20.42
C LEU A 142 1.79 12.16 -19.12
N THR A 143 1.47 10.89 -18.83
CA THR A 143 0.87 10.48 -17.55
C THR A 143 1.97 10.05 -16.60
N MET A 144 2.20 10.85 -15.56
CA MET A 144 3.23 10.64 -14.55
C MET A 144 2.64 9.84 -13.39
N LEU A 145 3.10 8.60 -13.24
CA LEU A 145 2.69 7.64 -12.21
C LEU A 145 3.83 7.43 -11.21
N ALA A 146 3.54 7.41 -9.91
CA ALA A 146 4.53 7.09 -8.88
C ALA A 146 4.02 5.96 -7.98
N ILE A 147 4.92 5.08 -7.54
CA ILE A 147 4.68 4.09 -6.49
C ILE A 147 5.78 4.25 -5.44
N ASP A 148 5.39 4.60 -4.22
CA ASP A 148 6.31 4.69 -3.08
C ASP A 148 6.32 3.40 -2.28
N HIS A 149 7.49 3.07 -1.71
CA HIS A 149 7.72 1.87 -0.92
C HIS A 149 7.25 0.57 -1.59
N LEU A 150 7.65 0.34 -2.85
CA LEU A 150 7.29 -0.89 -3.58
C LEU A 150 7.79 -2.15 -2.85
N GLU A 151 8.85 -2.04 -2.06
CA GLU A 151 9.34 -3.11 -1.21
C GLU A 151 8.29 -3.75 -0.29
N ASN A 152 7.21 -3.03 0.04
CA ASN A 152 6.10 -3.55 0.84
C ASN A 152 5.35 -4.71 0.15
N LEU A 153 5.56 -4.95 -1.15
CA LEU A 153 5.13 -6.17 -1.83
C LEU A 153 5.74 -7.44 -1.23
N PHE A 154 6.98 -7.36 -0.72
CA PHE A 154 7.78 -8.52 -0.31
C PHE A 154 7.92 -8.65 1.22
N ALA A 155 7.30 -7.76 1.99
CA ALA A 155 7.49 -7.69 3.43
C ALA A 155 6.71 -8.76 4.22
N ASP A 156 5.80 -9.52 3.59
CA ASP A 156 4.82 -10.40 4.27
C ASP A 156 4.87 -11.86 3.75
N LEU A 157 5.01 -12.83 4.66
CA LEU A 157 5.24 -14.25 4.34
C LEU A 157 3.97 -15.12 4.33
N ALA A 158 2.82 -14.65 4.84
CA ALA A 158 1.67 -15.53 5.08
C ALA A 158 0.58 -15.53 3.98
N TRP A 159 0.57 -14.54 3.07
CA TRP A 159 -0.61 -14.29 2.21
C TRP A 159 -0.32 -13.88 0.74
N ARG A 160 0.93 -13.90 0.24
CA ARG A 160 1.27 -13.04 -0.92
C ARG A 160 2.13 -13.56 -2.06
N GLU A 161 2.89 -14.66 -1.95
CA GLU A 161 3.85 -15.02 -3.03
C GLU A 161 3.23 -15.09 -4.45
N PRO A 162 2.04 -15.71 -4.67
CA PRO A 162 1.42 -15.72 -6.01
C PRO A 162 0.95 -14.33 -6.49
N HIS A 163 0.58 -13.44 -5.57
CA HIS A 163 0.00 -12.14 -5.92
C HIS A 163 1.06 -11.09 -6.27
N SER A 164 2.26 -11.19 -5.71
CA SER A 164 3.33 -10.22 -6.00
C SER A 164 3.84 -10.35 -7.44
N GLU A 165 4.05 -11.56 -7.93
CA GLU A 165 4.45 -11.79 -9.33
C GLU A 165 3.34 -11.39 -10.31
N ALA A 166 2.09 -11.78 -10.02
CA ALA A 166 0.94 -11.39 -10.83
C ALA A 166 0.77 -9.86 -10.89
N PHE A 167 1.01 -9.16 -9.77
CA PHE A 167 0.99 -7.69 -9.73
C PHE A 167 2.07 -7.08 -10.63
N LEU A 168 3.31 -7.58 -10.55
CA LEU A 168 4.41 -7.06 -11.37
C LEU A 168 4.16 -7.29 -12.86
N GLY A 169 3.66 -8.46 -13.24
CA GLY A 169 3.30 -8.76 -14.64
C GLY A 169 2.18 -7.87 -15.16
N GLU A 170 1.13 -7.63 -14.36
CA GLU A 170 0.06 -6.71 -14.71
C GLU A 170 0.56 -5.26 -14.84
N LEU A 171 1.45 -4.81 -13.94
CA LEU A 171 2.06 -3.48 -14.00
C LEU A 171 2.89 -3.30 -15.28
N VAL A 172 3.70 -4.29 -15.65
CA VAL A 172 4.50 -4.27 -16.88
C VAL A 172 3.58 -4.20 -18.11
N ALA A 173 2.62 -5.12 -18.22
CA ALA A 173 1.68 -5.16 -19.34
C ALA A 173 0.90 -3.84 -19.50
N ALA A 174 0.48 -3.22 -18.39
CA ALA A 174 -0.22 -1.94 -18.41
C ALA A 174 0.66 -0.79 -18.93
N LEU A 175 1.96 -0.78 -18.58
CA LEU A 175 2.92 0.23 -19.06
C LEU A 175 3.26 0.05 -20.54
N GLU A 176 3.33 -1.20 -21.02
CA GLU A 176 3.52 -1.51 -22.44
C GLU A 176 2.31 -1.07 -23.28
N ALA A 177 1.10 -1.34 -22.78
CA ALA A 177 -0.15 -0.91 -23.42
C ALA A 177 -0.36 0.62 -23.38
N SER A 178 0.35 1.35 -22.52
CA SER A 178 0.17 2.78 -22.28
C SER A 178 1.40 3.58 -22.74
N PRO A 179 1.52 3.96 -24.02
CA PRO A 179 2.73 4.58 -24.56
C PRO A 179 3.10 5.93 -23.91
N HIS A 180 2.14 6.64 -23.34
CA HIS A 180 2.35 7.94 -22.68
C HIS A 180 2.53 7.85 -21.16
N ALA A 181 2.39 6.66 -20.56
CA ALA A 181 2.63 6.46 -19.13
C ALA A 181 4.13 6.47 -18.81
N ARG A 182 4.49 7.12 -17.70
CA ARG A 182 5.84 7.19 -17.15
C ARG A 182 5.77 6.84 -15.67
N LEU A 183 6.35 5.70 -15.29
CA LEU A 183 6.32 5.21 -13.91
C LEU A 183 7.63 5.54 -13.17
N LEU A 184 7.50 6.08 -11.96
CA LEU A 184 8.56 6.21 -10.98
C LEU A 184 8.31 5.23 -9.83
N ILE A 185 9.24 4.29 -9.63
CA ILE A 185 9.24 3.37 -8.50
C ILE A 185 10.25 3.87 -7.48
N VAL A 186 9.82 4.03 -6.23
CA VAL A 186 10.69 4.42 -5.10
C VAL A 186 10.92 3.22 -4.20
N VAL A 187 12.19 2.87 -4.00
CA VAL A 187 12.60 1.67 -3.27
C VAL A 187 13.82 1.93 -2.38
N SER A 188 14.02 1.10 -1.37
CA SER A 188 15.29 1.07 -0.65
C SER A 188 16.38 0.36 -1.47
N ASP A 189 17.65 0.74 -1.27
CA ASP A 189 18.78 0.01 -1.89
C ASP A 189 18.80 -1.47 -1.50
N ASP A 190 18.26 -1.78 -0.31
CA ASP A 190 18.26 -3.09 0.29
C ASP A 190 17.24 -4.04 -0.40
N HIS A 191 16.22 -3.48 -1.05
CA HIS A 191 15.19 -4.21 -1.79
C HIS A 191 15.30 -4.10 -3.31
N LEU A 192 16.16 -3.22 -3.82
CA LEU A 192 16.40 -3.07 -5.25
C LEU A 192 16.77 -4.41 -5.95
N PRO A 193 17.63 -5.28 -5.40
CA PRO A 193 17.95 -6.56 -6.04
C PRO A 193 16.74 -7.48 -6.22
N SER A 194 15.84 -7.54 -5.22
CA SER A 194 14.61 -8.35 -5.27
C SER A 194 13.61 -7.86 -6.31
N ILE A 195 13.63 -6.56 -6.61
CA ILE A 195 12.78 -5.97 -7.64
C ILE A 195 13.38 -6.21 -9.02
N LEU A 196 14.71 -6.12 -9.15
CA LEU A 196 15.43 -6.36 -10.39
C LEU A 196 15.56 -7.85 -10.76
N SER A 197 15.25 -8.79 -9.85
CA SER A 197 15.17 -10.21 -10.20
C SER A 197 13.97 -10.52 -11.09
N TYR A 198 12.97 -9.64 -11.15
CA TYR A 198 11.88 -9.74 -12.12
C TYR A 198 12.32 -9.22 -13.48
N GLY A 199 12.64 -10.14 -14.40
CA GLY A 199 13.36 -9.85 -15.65
C GLY A 199 12.71 -8.79 -16.55
N GLU A 200 11.37 -8.82 -16.69
CA GLU A 200 10.64 -7.87 -17.54
C GLU A 200 10.70 -6.44 -16.99
N LEU A 201 10.51 -6.28 -15.67
CA LEU A 201 10.63 -4.99 -15.00
C LEU A 201 12.06 -4.47 -15.09
N ALA A 202 13.06 -5.34 -14.90
CA ALA A 202 14.47 -4.98 -15.03
C ALA A 202 14.84 -4.55 -16.47
N ALA A 203 14.27 -5.19 -17.49
CA ALA A 203 14.46 -4.83 -18.90
C ALA A 203 13.85 -3.47 -19.24
N MET A 204 12.72 -3.11 -18.62
CA MET A 204 12.07 -1.82 -18.80
C MET A 204 12.73 -0.69 -17.99
N ALA A 205 13.30 -1.00 -16.82
CA ALA A 205 13.95 -0.06 -15.90
C ALA A 205 15.35 0.39 -16.37
N LYS A 206 15.40 1.05 -17.53
CA LYS A 206 16.64 1.58 -18.13
C LYS A 206 17.22 2.77 -17.36
N ALA A 207 16.39 3.45 -16.56
CA ALA A 207 16.77 4.61 -15.77
C ALA A 207 16.76 4.29 -14.28
N ARG A 208 17.87 4.57 -13.60
CA ARG A 208 18.04 4.41 -12.15
C ARG A 208 18.64 5.68 -11.56
N PHE A 209 18.09 6.11 -10.44
CA PHE A 209 18.52 7.29 -9.72
C PHE A 209 18.87 6.91 -8.27
N PRO A 210 20.15 6.65 -7.96
CA PRO A 210 20.59 6.39 -6.59
C PRO A 210 20.68 7.70 -5.80
N LEU A 211 19.86 7.83 -4.76
CA LEU A 211 19.84 9.00 -3.87
C LEU A 211 20.78 8.79 -2.68
N ALA A 212 21.87 9.56 -2.66
CA ALA A 212 22.83 9.60 -1.56
C ALA A 212 22.42 10.58 -0.45
N ALA A 213 23.09 10.50 0.71
CA ALA A 213 22.95 11.49 1.80
C ALA A 213 23.36 12.91 1.36
N LEU A 214 23.03 13.94 2.16
CA LEU A 214 23.29 15.34 1.79
C LEU A 214 24.79 15.63 1.90
N GLY A 215 25.38 16.21 0.86
CA GLY A 215 26.70 16.85 1.00
C GLY A 215 26.64 18.09 1.89
N VAL A 216 27.80 18.59 2.35
CA VAL A 216 27.89 19.72 3.29
C VAL A 216 27.11 20.96 2.82
N ARG A 217 27.29 21.39 1.55
CA ARG A 217 26.58 22.54 0.98
C ARG A 217 25.06 22.34 0.96
N ALA A 218 24.62 21.13 0.61
CA ALA A 218 23.22 20.75 0.57
C ALA A 218 22.60 20.75 1.98
N ALA A 219 23.30 20.21 2.97
CA ALA A 219 22.90 20.22 4.37
C ALA A 219 22.78 21.64 4.94
N LEU A 220 23.75 22.51 4.64
CA LEU A 220 23.69 23.93 5.03
C LEU A 220 22.48 24.64 4.42
N SER A 221 22.19 24.37 3.14
CA SER A 221 21.00 24.91 2.48
C SER A 221 19.72 24.40 3.14
N ALA A 222 19.63 23.10 3.41
CA ALA A 222 18.48 22.46 4.08
C ALA A 222 18.27 22.93 5.52
N CYS A 223 19.33 23.39 6.19
CA CYS A 223 19.30 23.97 7.52
C CYS A 223 18.89 25.46 7.49
N ARG A 224 19.52 26.27 6.64
CA ARG A 224 19.33 27.73 6.69
C ARG A 224 18.05 28.21 6.04
N ARG A 225 17.72 27.69 4.87
CA ARG A 225 16.66 28.24 4.02
C ARG A 225 15.25 28.06 4.58
N PRO A 226 14.88 26.97 5.29
CA PRO A 226 13.55 26.88 5.92
C PRO A 226 13.26 28.00 6.92
N LEU A 227 14.29 28.66 7.47
CA LEU A 227 14.11 29.78 8.39
C LEU A 227 13.79 31.11 7.68
N GLN A 228 13.96 31.19 6.36
CA GLN A 228 13.62 32.37 5.57
C GLN A 228 12.09 32.57 5.62
N GLY A 229 11.65 33.60 6.34
CA GLY A 229 10.23 33.87 6.57
C GLY A 229 9.64 33.26 7.86
N ALA A 230 10.45 32.52 8.64
CA ALA A 230 10.04 31.96 9.94
C ALA A 230 10.39 32.87 11.14
N GLY A 231 11.00 34.05 10.90
CA GLY A 231 11.37 35.01 11.94
C GLY A 231 12.68 34.69 12.68
N ARG A 232 13.42 33.65 12.27
CA ARG A 232 14.74 33.30 12.83
C ARG A 232 15.82 33.21 11.74
N SER A 233 17.09 33.32 12.14
CA SER A 233 18.25 33.15 11.25
C SER A 233 19.45 32.59 12.01
N PHE A 234 20.42 31.98 11.33
CA PHE A 234 21.67 31.54 11.96
C PHE A 234 22.71 32.66 11.96
N ALA A 235 23.40 32.82 13.08
CA ALA A 235 24.62 33.61 13.14
C ALA A 235 25.71 33.00 12.23
N PRO A 236 26.70 33.79 11.76
CA PRO A 236 27.82 33.28 10.99
C PRO A 236 28.52 32.11 11.71
N GLY A 237 28.72 30.98 11.02
CA GLY A 237 29.40 29.79 11.55
C GLY A 237 28.52 28.83 12.36
N ALA A 238 27.34 29.25 12.86
CA ALA A 238 26.51 28.41 13.71
C ALA A 238 25.91 27.20 12.96
N ALA A 239 25.46 27.42 11.71
CA ALA A 239 24.94 26.33 10.88
C ALA A 239 26.05 25.37 10.42
N GLU A 240 27.26 25.88 10.15
CA GLU A 240 28.45 25.07 9.87
C GLU A 240 28.81 24.19 11.07
N GLU A 241 28.80 24.75 12.28
CA GLU A 241 29.05 23.99 13.50
C GLU A 241 28.05 22.84 13.68
N LEU A 242 26.76 23.09 13.44
CA LEU A 242 25.73 22.05 13.49
C LEU A 242 25.97 20.94 12.45
N VAL A 243 26.28 21.32 11.20
CA VAL A 243 26.51 20.38 10.10
C VAL A 243 27.80 19.57 10.35
N ASP A 244 28.86 20.20 10.85
CA ASP A 244 30.12 19.53 11.17
C ASP A 244 29.99 18.59 12.37
N ASP A 245 29.18 18.90 13.38
CA ASP A 245 28.83 17.95 14.43
C ASP A 245 28.06 16.75 13.86
N LEU A 246 27.10 16.99 12.97
CA LEU A 246 26.32 15.93 12.31
C LEU A 246 27.17 14.96 11.47
N ARG A 247 28.33 15.42 10.99
CA ARG A 247 29.30 14.61 10.25
C ARG A 247 30.19 13.76 11.15
N ARG A 248 30.34 14.12 12.42
CA ARG A 248 31.18 13.41 13.39
C ARG A 248 30.39 12.26 14.01
N VAL A 249 30.92 11.05 13.88
CA VAL A 249 30.41 9.84 14.52
C VAL A 249 31.45 9.37 15.51
N ARG A 250 31.08 9.29 16.80
CA ARG A 250 31.94 8.73 17.85
C ARG A 250 31.63 7.24 18.00
N LEU A 251 32.62 6.41 17.78
CA LEU A 251 32.53 4.95 17.92
C LEU A 251 33.41 4.49 19.07
N GLY A 252 32.95 3.50 19.84
CA GLY A 252 33.71 2.89 20.94
C GLY A 252 33.17 3.20 22.33
N GLY A 253 33.76 2.56 23.34
CA GLY A 253 33.46 2.77 24.75
C GLY A 253 34.34 3.86 25.40
N PRO A 254 34.06 4.24 26.66
CA PRO A 254 34.88 5.21 27.37
C PRO A 254 36.32 4.71 27.51
N GLY A 255 37.25 5.36 26.80
CA GLY A 255 38.69 5.03 26.77
C GLY A 255 39.27 4.75 25.37
N GLU A 256 38.44 4.37 24.39
CA GLU A 256 38.84 4.06 23.00
C GLU A 256 37.89 4.73 21.98
N GLU A 257 37.49 5.99 22.22
CA GLU A 257 36.61 6.72 21.29
C GLU A 257 37.34 7.11 20.00
N VAL A 258 36.96 6.49 18.88
CA VAL A 258 37.38 6.90 17.54
C VAL A 258 36.32 7.81 16.95
N THR A 259 36.69 9.05 16.62
CA THR A 259 35.81 9.97 15.90
C THR A 259 36.04 9.86 14.40
N LEU A 260 35.04 9.36 13.69
CA LEU A 260 35.01 9.35 12.23
C LEU A 260 34.29 10.60 11.71
N VAL A 261 34.87 11.27 10.72
CA VAL A 261 34.22 12.40 10.01
C VAL A 261 33.72 11.90 8.67
N ARG A 262 32.41 11.99 8.45
CA ARG A 262 31.78 11.63 7.17
C ARG A 262 31.72 12.85 6.24
N ASP A 263 31.73 12.60 4.94
CA ASP A 263 31.58 13.66 3.92
C ASP A 263 30.12 14.09 3.70
N THR A 264 29.19 13.36 4.29
CA THR A 264 27.75 13.53 4.10
C THR A 264 26.99 13.56 5.42
N VAL A 265 25.81 14.20 5.40
CA VAL A 265 24.87 14.29 6.53
C VAL A 265 23.58 13.55 6.20
N GLU A 266 23.11 12.72 7.12
CA GLU A 266 21.84 12.00 7.01
C GLU A 266 20.67 12.99 7.21
N PRO A 267 19.73 13.11 6.24
CA PRO A 267 18.66 14.11 6.28
C PRO A 267 17.75 14.02 7.49
N VAL A 268 17.38 12.81 7.92
CA VAL A 268 16.55 12.61 9.12
C VAL A 268 17.24 13.18 10.36
N HIS A 269 18.55 12.97 10.51
CA HIS A 269 19.30 13.52 11.63
C HIS A 269 19.41 15.04 11.60
N LEU A 270 19.61 15.61 10.41
CA LEU A 270 19.58 17.06 10.24
C LEU A 270 18.22 17.63 10.64
N GLN A 271 17.11 17.02 10.21
CA GLN A 271 15.77 17.46 10.56
C GLN A 271 15.49 17.33 12.05
N LEU A 272 15.90 16.23 12.70
CA LEU A 272 15.75 16.05 14.14
C LEU A 272 16.55 17.12 14.92
N ALA A 273 17.80 17.36 14.54
CA ALA A 273 18.64 18.35 15.21
C ALA A 273 18.07 19.77 15.03
N CYS A 274 17.61 20.12 13.82
CA CYS A 274 17.02 21.42 13.54
C CYS A 274 15.67 21.62 14.26
N ALA A 275 14.81 20.60 14.30
CA ALA A 275 13.53 20.64 15.02
C ALA A 275 13.75 20.75 16.54
N GLY A 276 14.68 19.96 17.09
CA GLY A 276 15.07 20.04 18.51
C GLY A 276 15.58 21.44 18.87
N LEU A 277 16.49 21.98 18.07
CA LEU A 277 17.02 23.34 18.22
C LEU A 277 15.90 24.39 18.13
N TRP A 278 14.97 24.26 17.19
CA TRP A 278 13.83 25.18 17.08
C TRP A 278 12.96 25.21 18.33
N ARG A 279 12.68 24.02 18.91
CA ARG A 279 11.84 23.86 20.10
C ARG A 279 12.52 24.28 21.39
N SER A 280 13.85 24.19 21.47
CA SER A 280 14.60 24.61 22.65
C SER A 280 14.70 26.13 22.80
N LEU A 281 14.44 26.88 21.73
CA LEU A 281 14.62 28.33 21.69
C LEU A 281 13.31 29.08 22.03
N PRO A 282 13.35 30.12 22.88
CA PRO A 282 12.22 31.00 23.17
C PRO A 282 11.62 31.67 21.91
N ASP A 283 10.32 31.98 21.95
CA ASP A 283 9.59 32.52 20.79
C ASP A 283 10.13 33.88 20.29
N ASP A 284 10.73 34.69 21.18
CA ASP A 284 11.36 35.98 20.87
C ASP A 284 12.81 35.86 20.37
N HIS A 285 13.39 34.65 20.37
CA HIS A 285 14.76 34.40 19.91
C HIS A 285 14.85 34.42 18.39
N THR A 286 15.56 35.39 17.82
CA THR A 286 15.62 35.64 16.36
C THR A 286 16.93 35.22 15.70
N VAL A 287 18.04 35.13 16.45
CA VAL A 287 19.37 34.76 15.90
C VAL A 287 19.93 33.56 16.64
N VAL A 288 20.05 32.44 15.93
CA VAL A 288 20.61 31.18 16.44
C VAL A 288 22.14 31.25 16.42
N THR A 289 22.74 31.24 17.60
CA THR A 289 24.20 31.32 17.80
C THR A 289 24.86 29.94 17.89
N GLY A 290 26.19 29.88 17.82
CA GLY A 290 26.91 28.63 18.06
C GLY A 290 26.73 28.08 19.49
N GLN A 291 26.48 28.97 20.47
CA GLN A 291 26.17 28.54 21.83
C GLN A 291 24.81 27.84 21.89
N ASP A 292 23.81 28.33 21.16
CA ASP A 292 22.49 27.69 21.06
C ASP A 292 22.60 26.29 20.44
N VAL A 293 23.41 26.15 19.39
CA VAL A 293 23.69 24.86 18.74
C VAL A 293 24.33 23.87 19.71
N ARG A 294 25.34 24.30 20.49
CA ARG A 294 26.00 23.46 21.50
C ARG A 294 25.07 23.10 22.66
N ALA A 295 24.21 24.03 23.08
CA ALA A 295 23.25 23.82 24.17
C ALA A 295 22.12 22.85 23.76
N ALA A 296 21.63 22.96 22.52
CA ALA A 296 20.64 22.04 21.97
C ALA A 296 21.23 20.64 21.76
N SER A 297 22.45 20.56 21.20
CA SER A 297 23.18 19.32 20.86
C SER A 297 22.41 18.34 19.95
N PRO A 298 22.92 17.98 18.76
CA PRO A 298 22.27 16.99 17.89
C PRO A 298 22.03 15.63 18.57
N ASP A 299 22.93 15.20 19.47
CA ASP A 299 22.78 13.95 20.21
C ASP A 299 21.63 14.00 21.20
N ARG A 300 21.29 15.17 21.76
CA ARG A 300 20.15 15.33 22.65
C ARG A 300 18.84 15.16 21.87
N ALA A 301 18.71 15.83 20.72
CA ALA A 301 17.53 15.69 19.86
C ALA A 301 17.35 14.24 19.38
N LEU A 302 18.45 13.58 19.01
CA LEU A 302 18.44 12.16 18.66
C LEU A 302 18.09 11.27 19.85
N THR A 303 18.56 11.59 21.05
CA THR A 303 18.18 10.86 22.28
C THR A 303 16.69 11.02 22.56
N GLU A 304 16.16 12.24 22.53
CA GLU A 304 14.74 12.51 22.79
C GLU A 304 13.86 11.80 21.76
N PHE A 305 14.27 11.79 20.48
CA PHE A 305 13.62 11.01 19.43
C PHE A 305 13.68 9.51 19.70
N CYS A 306 14.86 8.96 19.98
CA CYS A 306 15.02 7.54 20.28
C CYS A 306 14.17 7.14 21.49
N ASP A 307 14.22 7.91 22.57
CA ASP A 307 13.42 7.67 23.78
C ASP A 307 11.92 7.77 23.50
N HIS A 308 11.49 8.67 22.62
CA HIS A 308 10.10 8.77 22.20
C HIS A 308 9.67 7.54 21.41
N VAL A 309 10.42 7.16 20.37
CA VAL A 309 10.11 5.97 19.56
C VAL A 309 10.18 4.70 20.41
N LEU A 310 11.19 4.54 21.26
CA LEU A 310 11.29 3.38 22.15
C LEU A 310 10.15 3.33 23.15
N ARG A 311 9.68 4.47 23.67
CA ARG A 311 8.48 4.50 24.53
C ARG A 311 7.24 4.08 23.75
N GLU A 312 7.04 4.57 22.52
CA GLU A 312 5.92 4.15 21.67
C GLU A 312 5.97 2.65 21.36
N VAL A 313 7.10 2.16 20.86
CA VAL A 313 7.28 0.75 20.51
C VAL A 313 7.23 -0.15 21.75
N ALA A 314 7.74 0.29 22.90
CA ALA A 314 7.62 -0.48 24.13
C ALA A 314 6.20 -0.48 24.68
N ARG A 315 5.43 0.61 24.53
CA ARG A 315 3.99 0.62 24.83
C ARG A 315 3.27 -0.44 23.99
N ASP A 316 3.66 -0.57 22.72
CA ASP A 316 3.03 -1.48 21.75
C ASP A 316 3.43 -2.95 21.94
N HIS A 317 4.69 -3.23 22.29
CA HIS A 317 5.24 -4.59 22.25
C HIS A 317 5.91 -5.09 23.54
N PHE A 318 6.12 -4.21 24.52
CA PHE A 318 6.83 -4.53 25.78
C PHE A 318 6.07 -4.05 27.02
N HIS A 319 4.74 -3.94 26.97
CA HIS A 319 3.89 -3.51 28.10
C HIS A 319 4.31 -2.18 28.74
N GLY A 320 4.89 -1.26 27.94
CA GLY A 320 5.41 0.02 28.41
C GLY A 320 6.81 -0.05 29.04
N GLU A 321 7.41 -1.24 29.18
CA GLU A 321 8.76 -1.44 29.72
C GLU A 321 9.85 -0.98 28.73
N THR A 322 9.99 0.34 28.59
CA THR A 322 10.93 0.98 27.64
C THR A 322 12.37 0.53 27.87
N GLU A 323 12.79 0.39 29.14
CA GLU A 323 14.15 -0.04 29.46
C GLU A 323 14.41 -1.51 29.10
N LYS A 324 13.38 -2.37 29.11
CA LYS A 324 13.51 -3.76 28.66
C LYS A 324 13.74 -3.83 27.15
N LEU A 325 12.97 -3.07 26.37
CA LEU A 325 13.21 -2.93 24.93
C LEU A 325 14.60 -2.34 24.67
N ARG A 326 14.99 -1.27 25.37
CA ARG A 326 16.30 -0.64 25.21
C ARG A 326 17.44 -1.62 25.51
N LEU A 327 17.38 -2.33 26.63
CA LEU A 327 18.35 -3.37 26.99
C LEU A 327 18.41 -4.46 25.91
N ARG A 328 17.27 -4.87 25.37
CA ARG A 328 17.23 -5.87 24.31
C ARG A 328 17.89 -5.37 23.03
N LEU A 329 17.62 -4.12 22.63
CA LEU A 329 18.27 -3.50 21.49
C LEU A 329 19.78 -3.35 21.68
N ARG A 330 20.25 -3.00 22.89
CA ARG A 330 21.69 -3.01 23.22
C ARG A 330 22.29 -4.39 23.00
N GLN A 331 21.68 -5.43 23.57
CA GLN A 331 22.17 -6.80 23.48
C GLN A 331 22.18 -7.34 22.04
N VAL A 332 21.18 -6.96 21.24
CA VAL A 332 21.04 -7.46 19.87
C VAL A 332 21.94 -6.68 18.91
N PHE A 333 21.95 -5.35 18.96
CA PHE A 333 22.55 -4.51 17.93
C PHE A 333 23.86 -3.84 18.32
N LEU A 334 24.36 -4.01 19.55
CA LEU A 334 25.70 -3.59 19.94
C LEU A 334 26.57 -4.82 20.25
N ASP A 335 27.87 -4.74 19.95
CA ASP A 335 28.86 -5.73 20.39
C ASP A 335 29.39 -5.42 21.80
N ASP A 336 30.33 -6.24 22.28
CA ASP A 336 30.94 -6.08 23.61
C ASP A 336 31.73 -4.76 23.74
N ALA A 337 32.24 -4.24 22.62
CA ALA A 337 32.90 -2.94 22.52
C ALA A 337 31.90 -1.77 22.37
N ARG A 338 30.59 -2.06 22.48
CA ARG A 338 29.47 -1.11 22.36
C ARG A 338 29.36 -0.45 20.98
N THR A 339 29.88 -1.09 19.95
CA THR A 339 29.78 -0.63 18.57
C THR A 339 28.57 -1.26 17.85
N PRO A 340 27.92 -0.54 16.93
CA PRO A 340 26.80 -1.09 16.16
C PRO A 340 27.19 -2.33 15.34
N ARG A 341 26.49 -3.44 15.54
CA ARG A 341 26.67 -4.68 14.76
C ARG A 341 25.48 -4.97 13.87
N ARG A 342 25.70 -5.86 12.90
CA ARG A 342 24.67 -6.38 11.98
C ARG A 342 24.16 -7.72 12.49
N VAL A 343 22.87 -7.95 12.39
CA VAL A 343 22.20 -9.16 12.86
C VAL A 343 21.35 -9.74 11.73
N GLN A 344 21.29 -11.07 11.64
CA GLN A 344 20.41 -11.73 10.68
C GLN A 344 18.96 -11.70 11.19
N ARG A 345 18.04 -11.16 10.39
CA ARG A 345 16.60 -11.17 10.63
C ARG A 345 16.10 -12.60 10.55
N GLY A 346 15.38 -13.04 11.57
CA GLY A 346 14.63 -14.29 11.51
C GLY A 346 13.22 -14.05 10.98
N VAL A 347 12.56 -15.14 10.58
CA VAL A 347 11.21 -15.10 9.99
C VAL A 347 10.15 -14.60 10.98
N THR A 348 10.24 -15.03 12.24
CA THR A 348 9.31 -14.64 13.31
C THR A 348 9.96 -13.75 14.35
N GLU A 349 11.23 -13.98 14.66
CA GLU A 349 12.00 -13.22 15.63
C GLU A 349 13.44 -13.01 15.17
N THR A 350 13.98 -11.83 15.45
CA THR A 350 15.39 -11.48 15.22
C THR A 350 16.12 -11.46 16.55
N SER A 351 16.84 -12.54 16.86
CA SER A 351 17.57 -12.68 18.13
C SER A 351 16.67 -12.38 19.35
N GLY A 352 15.46 -12.94 19.37
CA GLY A 352 14.45 -12.75 20.44
C GLY A 352 13.83 -11.36 20.50
N LEU A 353 13.90 -10.57 19.44
CA LEU A 353 12.99 -9.45 19.18
C LEU A 353 11.94 -9.91 18.18
N PRO A 354 10.62 -9.75 18.45
CA PRO A 354 9.59 -10.01 17.45
C PRO A 354 9.85 -9.25 16.15
N ASP A 355 9.64 -9.89 15.01
CA ASP A 355 9.91 -9.29 13.70
C ASP A 355 9.10 -7.99 13.49
N ALA A 356 7.85 -8.02 13.91
CA ALA A 356 7.03 -6.92 14.34
C ALA A 356 7.73 -5.66 14.85
N VAL A 357 8.49 -5.82 15.93
CA VAL A 357 9.20 -4.74 16.63
C VAL A 357 10.32 -4.23 15.73
N VAL A 358 11.01 -5.15 15.06
CA VAL A 358 12.09 -4.82 14.13
C VAL A 358 11.59 -3.98 12.96
N ARG A 359 10.47 -4.36 12.33
CA ARG A 359 9.81 -3.61 11.28
C ARG A 359 9.36 -2.23 11.76
N THR A 360 8.67 -2.17 12.90
CA THR A 360 8.20 -0.89 13.46
C THR A 360 9.36 0.06 13.77
N LEU A 361 10.44 -0.45 14.35
CA LEU A 361 11.65 0.34 14.59
C LEU A 361 12.36 0.75 13.30
N ALA A 362 12.28 -0.05 12.23
CA ALA A 362 12.80 0.32 10.92
C ALA A 362 11.98 1.44 10.27
N ASP A 363 10.65 1.33 10.31
CA ASP A 363 9.71 2.34 9.81
C ASP A 363 9.88 3.67 10.56
N ARG A 364 10.20 3.60 11.85
CA ARG A 364 10.47 4.75 12.72
C ARG A 364 11.96 5.15 12.75
N HIS A 365 12.77 4.69 11.80
CA HIS A 365 14.17 5.10 11.61
C HIS A 365 15.12 4.85 12.79
N ILE A 366 14.82 3.87 13.66
CA ILE A 366 15.74 3.38 14.69
C ILE A 366 16.60 2.24 14.15
N LEU A 367 15.99 1.35 13.36
CA LEU A 367 16.68 0.25 12.68
C LEU A 367 16.71 0.47 11.17
N ARG A 368 17.58 -0.27 10.50
CA ARG A 368 17.62 -0.38 9.05
C ARG A 368 17.67 -1.86 8.66
N LEU A 369 16.76 -2.22 7.76
CA LEU A 369 16.74 -3.52 7.11
C LEU A 369 17.67 -3.47 5.88
N GLY A 370 18.60 -4.41 5.81
CA GLY A 370 19.63 -4.55 4.80
C GLY A 370 19.41 -5.78 3.91
N PRO A 371 20.23 -5.95 2.86
CA PRO A 371 20.06 -7.01 1.87
C PRO A 371 20.22 -8.38 2.52
N GLY A 372 19.42 -9.35 2.06
CA GLY A 372 19.41 -10.70 2.62
C GLY A 372 18.91 -10.77 4.07
N GLY A 373 18.09 -9.82 4.51
CA GLY A 373 17.52 -9.80 5.86
C GLY A 373 18.49 -9.34 6.94
N ARG A 374 19.54 -8.57 6.63
CA ARG A 374 20.48 -8.10 7.66
C ARG A 374 19.97 -6.83 8.34
N VAL A 375 19.74 -6.85 9.64
CA VAL A 375 19.26 -5.71 10.42
C VAL A 375 20.42 -5.03 11.14
N ARG A 376 20.42 -3.69 11.19
CA ARG A 376 21.36 -2.89 11.98
C ARG A 376 20.70 -1.62 12.51
N LEU A 377 21.39 -0.87 13.37
CA LEU A 377 20.95 0.49 13.71
C LEU A 377 20.90 1.37 12.46
N ALA A 378 19.87 2.21 12.34
CA ALA A 378 19.70 3.10 11.20
C ALA A 378 20.90 4.04 11.03
N SER A 379 21.49 4.43 12.16
CA SER A 379 22.70 5.24 12.22
C SER A 379 23.53 4.88 13.44
N ASP A 380 24.84 5.05 13.33
CA ASP A 380 25.78 4.67 14.39
C ASP A 380 25.64 5.59 15.61
N ARG A 381 25.16 6.83 15.43
CA ARG A 381 24.86 7.77 16.54
C ARG A 381 23.73 7.28 17.46
N LEU A 382 22.92 6.31 17.05
CA LEU A 382 21.89 5.72 17.91
C LEU A 382 22.46 4.80 19.00
N ALA A 383 23.74 4.41 18.93
CA ALA A 383 24.37 3.62 19.98
C ALA A 383 24.39 4.36 21.33
N GLY A 384 24.69 5.66 21.33
CA GLY A 384 24.71 6.50 22.53
C GLY A 384 23.37 6.53 23.28
N PRO A 385 22.26 6.96 22.63
CA PRO A 385 20.91 6.89 23.20
C PRO A 385 20.54 5.51 23.71
N LEU A 386 20.92 4.45 22.97
CA LEU A 386 20.67 3.10 23.44
C LEU A 386 21.42 2.83 24.74
N LEU A 387 22.69 3.20 24.91
CA LEU A 387 23.50 2.93 26.11
C LEU A 387 23.09 3.70 27.38
N ARG A 388 22.28 4.76 27.29
CA ARG A 388 21.83 5.56 28.44
C ARG A 388 20.73 4.87 29.25
N ASN A 389 20.87 4.80 30.56
CA ASN A 389 19.77 4.39 31.43
C ASN A 389 18.74 5.53 31.50
N GLY A 390 17.50 5.26 31.10
CA GLY A 390 16.43 6.25 31.13
C GLY A 390 16.07 6.66 32.57
N PRO A 391 15.40 7.82 32.77
CA PRO A 391 14.83 8.14 34.08
C PRO A 391 13.88 7.02 34.52
N ALA A 392 14.12 6.46 35.70
CA ALA A 392 13.22 5.51 36.34
C ALA A 392 11.92 6.24 36.71
N GLY A 393 10.90 6.13 35.87
CA GLY A 393 9.64 6.83 36.06
C GLY A 393 8.51 6.04 35.44
N HIS A 394 7.82 5.28 36.28
CA HIS A 394 6.48 4.78 36.00
C HIS A 394 5.54 5.98 35.81
N ASP A 395 4.96 6.06 34.63
CA ASP A 395 3.54 6.34 34.42
C ASP A 395 3.21 5.76 33.04
N ALA A 396 2.84 4.48 33.03
CA ALA A 396 2.36 3.80 31.84
C ALA A 396 0.99 4.39 31.46
N GLU A 397 1.04 5.55 30.80
CA GLU A 397 -0.10 6.07 30.06
C GLU A 397 -0.55 4.97 29.09
N ARG A 398 -1.80 4.50 29.26
CA ARG A 398 -2.35 3.38 28.48
C ARG A 398 -2.21 3.68 26.98
N PRO A 399 -1.84 2.68 26.15
CA PRO A 399 -1.61 2.90 24.73
C PRO A 399 -2.88 3.47 24.07
N GLY A 400 -2.70 4.54 23.29
CA GLY A 400 -3.80 5.17 22.58
C GLY A 400 -4.33 4.27 21.45
N PRO A 401 -5.53 4.56 20.90
CA PRO A 401 -6.17 3.72 19.88
C PRO A 401 -5.30 3.43 18.65
N ALA A 402 -4.53 4.41 18.18
CA ALA A 402 -3.67 4.26 17.01
C ALA A 402 -2.53 3.24 17.23
N ALA A 403 -1.98 3.20 18.45
CA ALA A 403 -0.92 2.29 18.84
C ALA A 403 -1.46 0.85 18.92
N LEU A 404 -2.63 0.68 19.57
CA LEU A 404 -3.33 -0.59 19.64
C LEU A 404 -3.73 -1.14 18.26
N LEU A 405 -4.19 -0.27 17.36
CA LEU A 405 -4.45 -0.64 15.96
C LEU A 405 -3.18 -1.10 15.24
N HIS A 406 -2.05 -0.40 15.40
CA HIS A 406 -0.78 -0.82 14.80
C HIS A 406 -0.35 -2.22 15.26
N VAL A 407 -0.47 -2.52 16.56
CA VAL A 407 -0.22 -3.86 17.09
C VAL A 407 -1.21 -4.88 16.52
N ALA A 408 -2.46 -4.50 16.32
CA ALA A 408 -3.49 -5.35 15.75
C ALA A 408 -3.17 -5.74 14.29
N ASP A 409 -2.80 -4.78 13.43
CA ASP A 409 -2.38 -5.04 12.05
C ASP A 409 -1.18 -5.96 11.97
N LEU A 410 -0.25 -5.78 12.89
CA LEU A 410 0.93 -6.60 12.93
C LEU A 410 0.61 -8.03 13.35
N ALA A 411 -0.23 -8.21 14.36
CA ALA A 411 -0.75 -9.52 14.71
C ALA A 411 -1.50 -10.17 13.52
N LEU A 412 -2.28 -9.41 12.76
CA LEU A 412 -2.93 -9.89 11.54
C LEU A 412 -1.91 -10.30 10.47
N SER A 413 -0.85 -9.51 10.26
CA SER A 413 0.21 -9.81 9.29
C SER A 413 0.99 -11.09 9.64
N GLU A 414 1.11 -11.41 10.94
CA GLU A 414 1.71 -12.64 11.46
C GLU A 414 0.72 -13.82 11.48
N GLY A 415 -0.53 -13.62 11.03
CA GLY A 415 -1.58 -14.64 11.06
C GLY A 415 -2.18 -14.90 12.46
N ARG A 416 -1.83 -14.10 13.47
CA ARG A 416 -2.35 -14.19 14.85
C ARG A 416 -3.70 -13.47 14.97
N LEU A 417 -4.73 -14.07 14.37
CA LEU A 417 -6.07 -13.47 14.27
C LEU A 417 -6.65 -13.07 15.63
N ASP A 418 -6.58 -13.93 16.65
CA ASP A 418 -7.15 -13.61 17.97
C ASP A 418 -6.38 -12.49 18.68
N GLY A 419 -5.07 -12.39 18.44
CA GLY A 419 -4.26 -11.26 18.89
C GLY A 419 -4.71 -9.95 18.22
N ALA A 420 -4.94 -9.99 16.91
CA ALA A 420 -5.44 -8.85 16.16
C ALA A 420 -6.81 -8.37 16.67
N VAL A 421 -7.75 -9.30 16.89
CA VAL A 421 -9.07 -8.99 17.47
C VAL A 421 -8.92 -8.34 18.84
N LYS A 422 -8.15 -8.95 19.74
CA LYS A 422 -7.96 -8.44 21.11
C LYS A 422 -7.46 -6.99 21.13
N HIS A 423 -6.44 -6.70 20.33
CA HIS A 423 -5.85 -5.35 20.30
C HIS A 423 -6.78 -4.34 19.63
N ALA A 424 -7.52 -4.72 18.59
CA ALA A 424 -8.50 -3.84 17.95
C ALA A 424 -9.71 -3.55 18.84
N GLU A 425 -10.23 -4.53 19.59
CA GLU A 425 -11.29 -4.30 20.58
C GLU A 425 -10.84 -3.36 21.71
N GLU A 426 -9.58 -3.48 22.13
CA GLU A 426 -8.99 -2.55 23.09
C GLU A 426 -8.88 -1.14 22.49
N ALA A 427 -8.47 -1.02 21.23
CA ALA A 427 -8.47 0.26 20.52
C ALA A 427 -9.88 0.86 20.46
N LEU A 428 -10.91 0.04 20.21
CA LEU A 428 -12.30 0.47 20.13
C LEU A 428 -12.80 1.03 21.46
N ARG A 429 -12.47 0.37 22.58
CA ARG A 429 -12.77 0.88 23.93
C ARG A 429 -12.13 2.24 24.20
N HIS A 430 -10.98 2.52 23.60
CA HIS A 430 -10.24 3.77 23.76
C HIS A 430 -10.55 4.83 22.69
N ALA A 431 -11.32 4.49 21.65
CA ALA A 431 -11.66 5.42 20.56
C ALA A 431 -12.55 6.59 21.01
N GLY A 432 -13.16 6.49 22.20
CA GLY A 432 -14.03 7.54 22.73
C GLY A 432 -15.27 7.74 21.87
N GLY A 433 -15.65 8.99 21.61
CA GLY A 433 -16.79 9.36 20.75
C GLY A 433 -16.43 9.64 19.28
N ASP A 434 -15.22 9.31 18.83
CA ASP A 434 -14.81 9.53 17.44
C ASP A 434 -15.43 8.47 16.52
N ALA A 435 -16.55 8.82 15.89
CA ALA A 435 -17.27 7.94 14.99
C ALA A 435 -16.43 7.51 13.76
N ARG A 436 -15.45 8.30 13.30
CA ARG A 436 -14.58 7.89 12.18
C ARG A 436 -13.61 6.81 12.61
N LEU A 437 -12.96 7.01 13.74
CA LEU A 437 -12.02 6.03 14.30
C LEU A 437 -12.74 4.74 14.70
N GLN A 438 -13.93 4.84 15.32
CA GLN A 438 -14.77 3.68 15.61
C GLN A 438 -15.12 2.90 14.34
N ALA A 439 -15.56 3.59 13.27
CA ALA A 439 -15.85 2.94 12.01
C ALA A 439 -14.61 2.23 11.42
N GLU A 440 -13.44 2.86 11.46
CA GLU A 440 -12.18 2.26 10.98
C GLU A 440 -11.84 0.97 11.75
N ILE A 441 -11.94 1.00 13.08
CA ILE A 441 -11.67 -0.17 13.93
C ILE A 441 -12.68 -1.29 13.66
N GLU A 442 -13.96 -0.96 13.49
CA GLU A 442 -15.00 -1.93 13.14
C GLU A 442 -14.78 -2.55 11.75
N VAL A 443 -14.31 -1.78 10.76
CA VAL A 443 -13.89 -2.35 9.46
C VAL A 443 -12.71 -3.31 9.64
N PHE A 444 -11.71 -2.93 10.43
CA PHE A 444 -10.56 -3.79 10.72
C PHE A 444 -10.98 -5.10 11.40
N LEU A 445 -11.81 -5.04 12.45
CA LEU A 445 -12.35 -6.24 13.10
C LEU A 445 -13.13 -7.12 12.12
N GLY A 446 -13.98 -6.50 11.30
CA GLY A 446 -14.71 -7.19 10.24
C GLY A 446 -13.78 -7.93 9.27
N ASP A 447 -12.67 -7.31 8.87
CA ASP A 447 -11.66 -7.92 8.01
C ASP A 447 -10.93 -9.09 8.67
N VAL A 448 -10.51 -8.95 9.94
CA VAL A 448 -9.85 -10.03 10.69
C VAL A 448 -10.77 -11.26 10.77
N HIS A 449 -12.07 -11.05 11.05
CA HIS A 449 -13.04 -12.13 11.08
C HIS A 449 -13.33 -12.71 9.68
N TYR A 450 -13.43 -11.86 8.66
CA TYR A 450 -13.63 -12.30 7.28
C TYR A 450 -12.46 -13.15 6.76
N LEU A 451 -11.23 -12.78 7.10
CA LEU A 451 -10.02 -13.55 6.76
C LEU A 451 -9.92 -14.85 7.58
N GLY A 452 -10.40 -14.85 8.82
CA GLY A 452 -10.48 -16.02 9.68
C GLY A 452 -11.66 -16.96 9.43
N ASP A 453 -12.38 -16.83 8.31
CA ASP A 453 -13.59 -17.59 7.96
C ASP A 453 -14.76 -17.47 8.97
N ARG A 454 -14.70 -16.49 9.88
CA ARG A 454 -15.73 -16.13 10.87
C ARG A 454 -16.71 -15.12 10.27
N VAL A 455 -17.44 -15.55 9.24
CA VAL A 455 -18.21 -14.65 8.37
C VAL A 455 -19.39 -13.97 9.09
N ALA A 456 -19.98 -14.61 10.11
CA ALA A 456 -21.09 -14.02 10.86
C ALA A 456 -20.65 -12.83 11.73
N GLU A 457 -19.48 -12.96 12.37
CA GLU A 457 -18.84 -11.90 13.14
C GLU A 457 -18.41 -10.76 12.21
N ALA A 458 -17.84 -11.08 11.04
CA ALA A 458 -17.48 -10.07 10.03
C ALA A 458 -18.67 -9.20 9.62
N ILE A 459 -19.82 -9.82 9.32
CA ILE A 459 -21.07 -9.11 9.00
C ILE A 459 -21.50 -8.18 10.14
N THR A 460 -21.33 -8.62 11.38
CA THR A 460 -21.70 -7.82 12.56
C THR A 460 -20.86 -6.55 12.64
N HIS A 461 -19.55 -6.67 12.54
CA HIS A 461 -18.62 -5.54 12.58
C HIS A 461 -18.80 -4.58 11.39
N TYR A 462 -18.99 -5.09 10.17
CA TYR A 462 -19.28 -4.22 9.02
C TYR A 462 -20.60 -3.43 9.19
N ARG A 463 -21.63 -4.03 9.80
CA ARG A 463 -22.88 -3.30 10.13
C ARG A 463 -22.67 -2.25 11.21
N LEU A 464 -21.81 -2.50 12.20
CA LEU A 464 -21.43 -1.48 13.19
C LEU A 464 -20.68 -0.32 12.52
N ALA A 465 -19.74 -0.60 11.62
CA ALA A 465 -19.06 0.43 10.83
C ALA A 465 -20.06 1.30 10.04
N VAL A 466 -21.07 0.69 9.39
CA VAL A 466 -22.14 1.43 8.70
C VAL A 466 -22.88 2.36 9.66
N ARG A 467 -23.21 1.90 10.87
CA ARG A 467 -23.91 2.73 11.88
C ARG A 467 -23.06 3.93 12.30
N HIS A 468 -21.77 3.75 12.57
CA HIS A 468 -20.87 4.85 12.91
C HIS A 468 -20.76 5.87 11.77
N LEU A 469 -20.60 5.40 10.53
CA LEU A 469 -20.51 6.27 9.36
C LEU A 469 -21.82 6.99 9.00
N ALA A 470 -22.98 6.39 9.29
CA ALA A 470 -24.28 6.99 9.01
C ALA A 470 -24.54 8.29 9.80
N SER A 471 -23.81 8.50 10.91
CA SER A 471 -23.87 9.74 11.68
C SER A 471 -23.08 10.91 11.06
N LEU A 472 -22.25 10.62 10.04
CA LEU A 472 -21.32 11.57 9.43
C LEU A 472 -21.81 12.01 8.05
N ARG A 473 -21.49 13.26 7.66
CA ARG A 473 -21.77 13.76 6.30
C ARG A 473 -20.69 13.29 5.32
N GLY A 474 -21.11 13.03 4.08
CA GLY A 474 -20.19 12.69 2.98
C GLY A 474 -19.63 11.27 3.03
N THR A 475 -20.28 10.35 3.73
CA THR A 475 -19.86 8.96 3.91
C THR A 475 -20.64 7.96 3.06
N ASP A 476 -21.56 8.41 2.20
CA ASP A 476 -22.42 7.51 1.40
C ASP A 476 -21.63 6.55 0.51
N GLY A 477 -20.51 6.99 -0.08
CA GLY A 477 -19.63 6.11 -0.85
C GLY A 477 -18.95 5.03 0.01
N ALA A 478 -18.53 5.37 1.23
CA ALA A 478 -17.96 4.41 2.17
C ALA A 478 -19.03 3.41 2.68
N ILE A 479 -20.26 3.90 2.93
CA ILE A 479 -21.40 3.05 3.29
C ILE A 479 -21.79 2.12 2.14
N ALA A 480 -21.83 2.61 0.90
CA ALA A 480 -22.08 1.77 -0.29
C ALA A 480 -21.01 0.67 -0.43
N THR A 481 -19.74 1.02 -0.18
CA THR A 481 -18.63 0.06 -0.16
C THR A 481 -18.81 -1.01 0.91
N LEU A 482 -19.24 -0.62 2.12
CA LEU A 482 -19.57 -1.57 3.20
C LEU A 482 -20.75 -2.48 2.85
N PHE A 483 -21.76 -1.97 2.17
CA PHE A 483 -22.86 -2.81 1.69
C PHE A 483 -22.40 -3.80 0.62
N ALA A 484 -21.49 -3.42 -0.27
CA ALA A 484 -20.86 -4.37 -1.20
C ALA A 484 -20.05 -5.46 -0.46
N ALA A 485 -19.29 -5.08 0.58
CA ALA A 485 -18.57 -6.01 1.45
C ALA A 485 -19.51 -6.96 2.20
N LEU A 486 -20.61 -6.45 2.75
CA LEU A 486 -21.66 -7.22 3.40
C LEU A 486 -22.29 -8.22 2.44
N ALA A 487 -22.60 -7.80 1.21
CA ALA A 487 -23.13 -8.68 0.19
C ALA A 487 -22.18 -9.86 -0.10
N GLN A 488 -20.89 -9.59 -0.26
CA GLN A 488 -19.89 -10.64 -0.47
C GLN A 488 -19.81 -11.60 0.72
N ALA A 489 -19.85 -11.08 1.94
CA ALA A 489 -19.89 -11.89 3.15
C ALA A 489 -21.15 -12.78 3.20
N GLN A 490 -22.31 -12.27 2.80
CA GLN A 490 -23.55 -13.05 2.72
C GLN A 490 -23.49 -14.14 1.64
N LEU A 491 -22.91 -13.85 0.47
CA LEU A 491 -22.67 -14.85 -0.58
C LEU A 491 -21.80 -16.00 -0.06
N ARG A 492 -20.76 -15.71 0.74
CA ARG A 492 -19.93 -16.77 1.36
C ARG A 492 -20.68 -17.62 2.38
N ARG A 493 -21.73 -17.09 3.01
CA ARG A 493 -22.65 -17.88 3.86
C ARG A 493 -23.70 -18.66 3.06
N GLY A 494 -23.79 -18.44 1.75
CA GLY A 494 -24.84 -18.99 0.89
C GLY A 494 -26.17 -18.24 0.97
N ASP A 495 -26.22 -17.07 1.62
CA ASP A 495 -27.44 -16.24 1.71
C ASP A 495 -27.51 -15.25 0.55
N LEU A 496 -27.94 -15.76 -0.60
CA LEU A 496 -28.10 -14.95 -1.81
C LEU A 496 -29.14 -13.84 -1.64
N ALA A 497 -30.23 -14.09 -0.92
CA ALA A 497 -31.32 -13.12 -0.77
C ALA A 497 -30.85 -11.88 0.02
N ALA A 498 -30.11 -12.12 1.11
CA ALA A 498 -29.46 -11.03 1.85
C ALA A 498 -28.44 -10.31 0.96
N ALA A 499 -27.59 -11.04 0.23
CA ALA A 499 -26.59 -10.42 -0.64
C ALA A 499 -27.18 -9.47 -1.68
N LEU A 500 -28.25 -9.89 -2.38
CA LEU A 500 -28.94 -9.04 -3.36
C LEU A 500 -29.56 -7.79 -2.71
N THR A 501 -30.02 -7.89 -1.45
CA THR A 501 -30.58 -6.76 -0.70
C THR A 501 -29.49 -5.75 -0.32
N GLU A 502 -28.34 -6.23 0.15
CA GLU A 502 -27.19 -5.37 0.49
C GLU A 502 -26.66 -4.66 -0.78
N LEU A 503 -26.55 -5.36 -1.92
CA LEU A 503 -26.14 -4.75 -3.20
C LEU A 503 -27.09 -3.66 -3.69
N ARG A 504 -28.41 -3.87 -3.59
CA ARG A 504 -29.39 -2.83 -3.92
C ARG A 504 -29.29 -1.62 -2.99
N SER A 505 -28.99 -1.86 -1.72
CA SER A 505 -28.74 -0.79 -0.74
C SER A 505 -27.48 0.01 -1.10
N ALA A 506 -26.43 -0.67 -1.56
CA ALA A 506 -25.22 -0.01 -2.07
C ALA A 506 -25.51 0.87 -3.30
N ILE A 507 -26.25 0.35 -4.29
CA ILE A 507 -26.64 1.12 -5.50
C ILE A 507 -27.49 2.34 -5.12
N THR A 508 -28.40 2.20 -4.15
CA THR A 508 -29.23 3.32 -3.69
C THR A 508 -28.41 4.44 -3.06
N ARG A 509 -27.33 4.09 -2.33
CA ARG A 509 -26.43 5.06 -1.69
C ARG A 509 -25.47 5.72 -2.67
N ASN A 510 -24.95 4.95 -3.63
CA ASN A 510 -24.05 5.46 -4.65
C ASN A 510 -24.43 4.89 -6.03
N PRO A 511 -25.38 5.52 -6.73
CA PRO A 511 -25.82 5.05 -8.04
C PRO A 511 -24.73 5.13 -9.12
N GLY A 512 -23.65 5.88 -8.90
CA GLY A 512 -22.52 5.99 -9.84
C GLY A 512 -21.49 4.86 -9.70
N ASP A 513 -21.59 4.00 -8.69
CA ASP A 513 -20.66 2.88 -8.51
C ASP A 513 -21.03 1.71 -9.43
N LEU A 514 -20.38 1.64 -10.58
CA LEU A 514 -20.60 0.57 -11.56
C LEU A 514 -20.11 -0.79 -11.06
N GLY A 515 -19.10 -0.82 -10.17
CA GLY A 515 -18.59 -2.06 -9.59
C GLY A 515 -19.63 -2.81 -8.78
N VAL A 516 -20.49 -2.09 -8.07
CA VAL A 516 -21.61 -2.69 -7.33
C VAL A 516 -22.61 -3.35 -8.27
N ARG A 517 -22.88 -2.77 -9.46
CA ARG A 517 -23.75 -3.39 -10.46
C ARG A 517 -23.15 -4.66 -11.06
N VAL A 518 -21.85 -4.66 -11.33
CA VAL A 518 -21.12 -5.87 -11.76
C VAL A 518 -21.23 -6.96 -10.70
N LYS A 519 -21.06 -6.61 -9.41
CA LYS A 519 -21.25 -7.56 -8.30
C LYS A 519 -22.70 -8.05 -8.19
N LEU A 520 -23.70 -7.18 -8.42
CA LEU A 520 -25.10 -7.57 -8.47
C LEU A 520 -25.37 -8.59 -9.58
N ALA A 521 -24.84 -8.35 -10.78
CA ALA A 521 -24.96 -9.28 -11.89
C ALA A 521 -24.34 -10.64 -11.57
N TRP A 522 -23.13 -10.67 -11.00
CA TRP A 522 -22.50 -11.93 -10.57
C TRP A 522 -23.31 -12.65 -9.48
N ALA A 523 -23.91 -11.92 -8.53
CA ALA A 523 -24.79 -12.52 -7.53
C ALA A 523 -26.06 -13.13 -8.19
N LEU A 524 -26.68 -12.44 -9.14
CA LEU A 524 -27.83 -12.95 -9.91
C LEU A 524 -27.46 -14.19 -10.73
N TRP A 525 -26.28 -14.18 -11.34
CA TRP A 525 -25.72 -15.30 -12.09
C TRP A 525 -25.57 -16.54 -11.22
N GLN A 526 -24.93 -16.39 -10.05
CA GLN A 526 -24.80 -17.46 -9.05
C GLN A 526 -26.16 -17.96 -8.56
N GLY A 527 -27.14 -17.05 -8.48
CA GLY A 527 -28.53 -17.37 -8.17
C GLY A 527 -29.35 -18.08 -9.24
N GLY A 528 -28.74 -18.44 -10.38
CA GLY A 528 -29.45 -19.12 -11.47
C GLY A 528 -30.39 -18.21 -12.25
N ARG A 529 -30.12 -16.89 -12.28
CA ARG A 529 -30.92 -15.90 -13.02
C ARG A 529 -30.08 -15.25 -14.14
N PRO A 530 -29.66 -16.01 -15.18
CA PRO A 530 -28.72 -15.52 -16.19
C PRO A 530 -29.23 -14.31 -16.97
N GLN A 531 -30.53 -14.25 -17.30
CA GLN A 531 -31.08 -13.11 -18.02
C GLN A 531 -31.03 -11.82 -17.17
N ALA A 532 -31.48 -11.88 -15.92
CA ALA A 532 -31.43 -10.73 -15.03
C ALA A 532 -29.99 -10.28 -14.73
N ALA A 533 -29.03 -11.21 -14.74
CA ALA A 533 -27.61 -10.88 -14.63
C ALA A 533 -27.12 -10.09 -15.85
N LEU A 534 -27.44 -10.53 -17.07
CA LEU A 534 -27.11 -9.80 -18.29
C LEU A 534 -27.79 -8.42 -18.35
N ASP A 535 -29.07 -8.33 -17.99
CA ASP A 535 -29.80 -7.06 -17.96
C ASP A 535 -29.14 -6.04 -17.00
N ALA A 536 -28.68 -6.51 -15.82
CA ALA A 536 -27.96 -5.66 -14.87
C ALA A 536 -26.59 -5.19 -15.37
N ILE A 537 -25.91 -6.01 -16.20
CA ILE A 537 -24.65 -5.61 -16.85
C ILE A 537 -24.91 -4.61 -17.98
N ASP A 538 -25.94 -4.83 -18.79
CA ASP A 538 -26.30 -3.92 -19.87
C ASP A 538 -26.68 -2.54 -19.30
N GLU A 539 -27.43 -2.49 -18.19
CA GLU A 539 -27.68 -1.24 -17.45
C GLU A 539 -26.37 -0.56 -17.01
N ALA A 540 -25.40 -1.33 -16.47
CA ALA A 540 -24.12 -0.78 -16.06
C ALA A 540 -23.30 -0.21 -17.25
N ILE A 541 -23.42 -0.82 -18.43
CA ILE A 541 -22.76 -0.36 -19.66
C ILE A 541 -23.45 0.91 -20.18
N ASP A 542 -24.77 0.98 -20.14
CA ASP A 542 -25.57 2.11 -20.64
C ASP A 542 -25.38 3.38 -19.80
N LEU A 543 -25.07 3.24 -18.50
CA LEU A 543 -24.78 4.38 -17.61
C LEU A 543 -23.45 5.09 -17.95
N GLY A 544 -22.58 4.47 -18.75
CA GLY A 544 -21.29 5.03 -19.18
C GLY A 544 -20.22 5.08 -18.08
N GLY A 545 -18.95 5.35 -18.45
CA GLY A 545 -17.79 5.36 -17.54
C GLY A 545 -16.75 4.28 -17.87
N ASP A 546 -15.94 3.88 -16.88
CA ASP A 546 -15.09 2.67 -17.00
C ASP A 546 -15.99 1.43 -16.86
N VAL A 547 -16.32 0.86 -18.02
CA VAL A 547 -17.18 -0.31 -18.19
C VAL A 547 -16.38 -1.57 -18.51
N SER A 548 -15.04 -1.55 -18.44
CA SER A 548 -14.21 -2.72 -18.77
C SER A 548 -14.61 -3.95 -17.96
N ALA A 549 -14.83 -3.77 -16.66
CA ALA A 549 -15.29 -4.84 -15.78
C ALA A 549 -16.66 -5.39 -16.19
N ALA A 550 -17.60 -4.52 -16.59
CA ALA A 550 -18.94 -4.90 -17.01
C ALA A 550 -18.92 -5.62 -18.37
N ILE A 551 -18.16 -5.11 -19.34
CA ILE A 551 -17.98 -5.73 -20.66
C ILE A 551 -17.34 -7.11 -20.49
N ARG A 552 -16.30 -7.23 -19.67
CA ARG A 552 -15.64 -8.51 -19.37
C ARG A 552 -16.64 -9.49 -18.76
N ALA A 553 -17.36 -9.08 -17.71
CA ALA A 553 -18.38 -9.91 -17.07
C ALA A 553 -19.46 -10.36 -18.08
N ARG A 554 -19.93 -9.48 -18.97
CA ARG A 554 -20.87 -9.84 -20.04
C ARG A 554 -20.31 -10.89 -20.99
N GLY A 555 -19.06 -10.72 -21.40
CA GLY A 555 -18.34 -11.65 -22.26
C GLY A 555 -18.21 -13.03 -21.62
N GLU A 556 -17.85 -13.07 -20.33
CA GLU A 556 -17.77 -14.31 -19.55
C GLU A 556 -19.12 -15.03 -19.47
N MET A 557 -20.20 -14.30 -19.13
CA MET A 557 -21.56 -14.87 -19.06
C MET A 557 -22.03 -15.36 -20.44
N ARG A 558 -21.75 -14.61 -21.51
CA ARG A 558 -22.09 -15.02 -22.88
C ARG A 558 -21.34 -16.27 -23.34
N ALA A 559 -20.06 -16.40 -22.98
CA ALA A 559 -19.29 -17.61 -23.26
C ALA A 559 -19.91 -18.83 -22.54
N ASP A 560 -20.31 -18.66 -21.28
CA ASP A 560 -20.97 -19.71 -20.52
C ASP A 560 -22.31 -20.13 -21.16
N LEU A 561 -23.07 -19.19 -21.71
CA LEU A 561 -24.32 -19.46 -22.45
C LEU A 561 -24.11 -20.01 -23.87
N GLY A 562 -22.87 -20.12 -24.36
CA GLY A 562 -22.56 -20.62 -25.70
C GLY A 562 -22.66 -19.58 -26.82
N ALA A 563 -22.83 -18.29 -26.48
CA ALA A 563 -22.91 -17.20 -27.45
C ALA A 563 -21.50 -16.75 -27.89
N ALA A 564 -20.85 -17.57 -28.72
CA ALA A 564 -19.45 -17.44 -29.11
C ALA A 564 -19.06 -16.05 -29.65
N ALA A 565 -19.64 -15.62 -30.77
CA ALA A 565 -19.25 -14.37 -31.43
C ALA A 565 -19.52 -13.10 -30.58
N PRO A 566 -20.68 -12.95 -29.91
CA PRO A 566 -20.87 -11.86 -28.94
C PRO A 566 -19.90 -11.89 -27.76
N ALA A 567 -19.55 -13.09 -27.25
CA ALA A 567 -18.60 -13.23 -26.16
C ALA A 567 -17.18 -12.78 -26.57
N LEU A 568 -16.71 -13.22 -27.74
CA LEU A 568 -15.40 -12.80 -28.28
C LEU A 568 -15.32 -11.27 -28.43
N ARG A 569 -16.34 -10.65 -29.05
CA ARG A 569 -16.36 -9.18 -29.21
C ARG A 569 -16.24 -8.42 -27.90
N ASP A 570 -16.87 -8.91 -26.83
CA ASP A 570 -16.78 -8.26 -25.51
C ASP A 570 -15.39 -8.52 -24.88
N LEU A 571 -14.92 -9.76 -24.90
CA LEU A 571 -13.65 -10.15 -24.26
C LEU A 571 -12.43 -9.52 -24.95
N GLU A 572 -12.40 -9.46 -26.28
CA GLU A 572 -11.32 -8.82 -27.05
C GLU A 572 -11.13 -7.33 -26.69
N ARG A 573 -12.22 -6.63 -26.37
CA ARG A 573 -12.17 -5.21 -25.94
C ARG A 573 -11.51 -5.02 -24.57
N THR A 574 -11.34 -6.10 -23.81
CA THR A 574 -10.82 -6.08 -22.43
C THR A 574 -9.48 -6.81 -22.29
N LEU A 575 -8.82 -7.15 -23.42
CA LEU A 575 -7.46 -7.68 -23.43
C LEU A 575 -6.45 -6.67 -22.87
N PRO A 576 -5.32 -7.11 -22.28
CA PRO A 576 -5.00 -8.50 -21.94
C PRO A 576 -5.80 -9.01 -20.73
N HIS A 577 -6.03 -10.32 -20.67
CA HIS A 577 -6.72 -10.95 -19.53
C HIS A 577 -5.72 -11.48 -18.50
N HIS A 578 -5.79 -10.95 -17.28
CA HIS A 578 -4.93 -11.36 -16.16
C HIS A 578 -5.60 -12.38 -15.23
N SER A 579 -6.93 -12.41 -15.13
CA SER A 579 -7.64 -13.37 -14.28
C SER A 579 -7.82 -14.72 -15.01
N PRO A 580 -7.70 -15.86 -14.29
CA PRO A 580 -8.04 -17.17 -14.85
C PRO A 580 -9.48 -17.25 -15.39
N ALA A 581 -10.43 -16.59 -14.73
CA ALA A 581 -11.83 -16.51 -15.15
C ALA A 581 -12.02 -15.91 -16.55
N ALA A 582 -11.41 -14.75 -16.81
CA ALA A 582 -11.50 -14.09 -18.10
C ALA A 582 -10.74 -14.87 -19.19
N ARG A 583 -9.56 -15.42 -18.86
CA ARG A 583 -8.80 -16.29 -19.78
C ARG A 583 -9.55 -17.55 -20.17
N ALA A 584 -10.17 -18.24 -19.20
CA ALA A 584 -10.95 -19.45 -19.47
C ALA A 584 -12.20 -19.14 -20.30
N ALA A 585 -12.87 -18.02 -20.03
CA ALA A 585 -14.01 -17.59 -20.84
C ALA A 585 -13.60 -17.22 -22.26
N TYR A 586 -12.46 -16.53 -22.44
CA TYR A 586 -11.93 -16.20 -23.75
C TYR A 586 -11.53 -17.44 -24.54
N ALA A 587 -10.84 -18.39 -23.90
CA ALA A 587 -10.52 -19.69 -24.48
C ALA A 587 -11.79 -20.47 -24.88
N LEU A 588 -12.82 -20.46 -24.04
CA LEU A 588 -14.12 -21.07 -24.35
C LEU A 588 -14.81 -20.40 -25.54
N ALA A 589 -14.81 -19.07 -25.58
CA ALA A 589 -15.40 -18.31 -26.68
C ALA A 589 -14.68 -18.59 -28.02
N LEU A 590 -13.35 -18.71 -28.00
CA LEU A 590 -12.54 -19.12 -29.16
C LEU A 590 -12.87 -20.56 -29.60
N ALA A 591 -12.94 -21.50 -28.66
CA ALA A 591 -13.26 -22.90 -28.98
C ALA A 591 -14.68 -23.05 -29.57
N LEU A 592 -15.66 -22.31 -29.05
CA LEU A 592 -17.03 -22.27 -29.57
C LEU A 592 -17.11 -21.61 -30.96
N ASN A 593 -16.13 -20.78 -31.32
CA ASN A 593 -15.99 -20.15 -32.63
C ASN A 593 -15.11 -20.95 -33.60
N ASP A 594 -14.79 -22.21 -33.27
CA ASP A 594 -13.94 -23.13 -34.05
C ASP A 594 -12.46 -22.69 -34.17
N GLU A 595 -11.99 -21.81 -33.29
CA GLU A 595 -10.60 -21.33 -33.25
C GLU A 595 -9.71 -22.18 -32.32
N VAL A 596 -9.66 -23.49 -32.59
CA VAL A 596 -9.04 -24.52 -31.71
C VAL A 596 -7.61 -24.18 -31.27
N ALA A 597 -6.75 -23.76 -32.20
CA ALA A 597 -5.35 -23.47 -31.90
C ALA A 597 -5.18 -22.23 -30.99
N ALA A 598 -6.02 -21.21 -31.18
CA ALA A 598 -6.01 -20.02 -30.33
C ALA A 598 -6.60 -20.32 -28.95
N ALA A 599 -7.69 -21.10 -28.91
CA ALA A 599 -8.31 -21.54 -27.67
C ALA A 599 -7.32 -22.28 -26.76
N GLY A 600 -6.57 -23.24 -27.32
CA GLY A 600 -5.56 -24.00 -26.56
C GLY A 600 -4.45 -23.14 -25.95
N ARG A 601 -4.03 -22.05 -26.62
CA ARG A 601 -3.04 -21.10 -26.08
C ARG A 601 -3.61 -20.18 -25.00
N ALA A 602 -4.91 -19.90 -25.05
CA ALA A 602 -5.58 -18.99 -24.11
C ALA A 602 -5.91 -19.66 -22.77
N VAL A 603 -5.99 -20.99 -22.71
CA VAL A 603 -6.31 -21.76 -21.50
C VAL A 603 -5.41 -21.34 -20.33
N PRO A 604 -5.97 -20.95 -19.17
CA PRO A 604 -5.18 -20.68 -17.97
C PRO A 604 -4.67 -21.97 -17.32
N PRO A 605 -3.61 -21.92 -16.50
CA PRO A 605 -3.24 -23.04 -15.64
C PRO A 605 -4.41 -23.41 -14.70
N VAL A 606 -4.63 -24.70 -14.46
CA VAL A 606 -5.80 -25.24 -13.72
C VAL A 606 -5.43 -26.25 -12.63
N GLU A 607 -4.14 -26.46 -12.38
CA GLU A 607 -3.62 -27.45 -11.43
C GLU A 607 -4.10 -27.14 -10.01
N GLU A 608 -3.93 -25.89 -9.56
CA GLU A 608 -4.33 -25.42 -8.23
C GLU A 608 -5.65 -24.64 -8.22
N GLU A 609 -6.31 -24.54 -9.38
CA GLU A 609 -7.55 -23.77 -9.52
C GLU A 609 -8.71 -24.40 -8.73
N ARG A 610 -9.46 -23.53 -8.03
CA ARG A 610 -10.58 -23.88 -7.15
C ARG A 610 -11.89 -23.21 -7.56
N ASP A 611 -11.87 -22.26 -8.49
CA ASP A 611 -13.10 -21.69 -9.04
C ASP A 611 -13.77 -22.72 -9.97
N ALA A 612 -14.96 -23.17 -9.56
CA ALA A 612 -15.72 -24.17 -10.29
C ALA A 612 -16.11 -23.71 -11.71
N SER A 613 -16.34 -22.41 -11.90
CA SER A 613 -16.70 -21.85 -13.21
C SER A 613 -15.49 -21.85 -14.14
N VAL A 614 -14.28 -21.54 -13.62
CA VAL A 614 -13.03 -21.62 -14.39
C VAL A 614 -12.78 -23.06 -14.84
N LEU A 615 -12.85 -24.01 -13.91
CA LEU A 615 -12.66 -25.43 -14.20
C LEU A 615 -13.67 -25.94 -15.24
N LEU A 616 -14.94 -25.55 -15.13
CA LEU A 616 -15.95 -25.94 -16.11
C LEU A 616 -15.72 -25.33 -17.50
N ARG A 617 -15.33 -24.06 -17.57
CA ARG A 617 -15.01 -23.40 -18.85
C ARG A 617 -13.84 -24.11 -19.55
N VAL A 618 -12.78 -24.43 -18.80
CA VAL A 618 -11.64 -25.18 -19.36
C VAL A 618 -12.04 -26.61 -19.74
N ALA A 619 -12.86 -27.29 -18.94
CA ALA A 619 -13.40 -28.61 -19.29
C ALA A 619 -14.15 -28.58 -20.63
N ARG A 620 -14.98 -27.55 -20.85
CA ARG A 620 -15.70 -27.34 -22.12
C ARG A 620 -14.75 -27.10 -23.28
N VAL A 621 -13.68 -26.32 -23.10
CA VAL A 621 -12.62 -26.15 -24.11
C VAL A 621 -12.00 -27.50 -24.45
N MET A 622 -11.61 -28.29 -23.44
CA MET A 622 -11.01 -29.61 -23.69
C MET A 622 -11.94 -30.52 -24.48
N SER A 623 -13.23 -30.56 -24.15
CA SER A 623 -14.22 -31.33 -24.91
C SER A 623 -14.36 -30.85 -26.36
N LEU A 624 -14.45 -29.55 -26.60
CA LEU A 624 -14.55 -28.97 -27.95
C LEU A 624 -13.29 -29.19 -28.79
N THR A 625 -12.13 -29.37 -28.14
CA THR A 625 -10.85 -29.67 -28.81
C THR A 625 -10.51 -31.17 -28.89
N GLY A 626 -11.45 -32.06 -28.51
CA GLY A 626 -11.29 -33.51 -28.62
C GLY A 626 -10.53 -34.20 -27.48
N ARG A 627 -10.31 -33.52 -26.35
CA ARG A 627 -9.63 -34.05 -25.14
C ARG A 627 -10.66 -34.47 -24.08
N GLU A 628 -11.46 -35.48 -24.39
CA GLU A 628 -12.63 -35.88 -23.59
C GLU A 628 -12.29 -36.35 -22.16
N GLN A 629 -11.21 -37.11 -21.98
CA GLN A 629 -10.79 -37.59 -20.65
C GLN A 629 -10.43 -36.43 -19.71
N GLU A 630 -9.74 -35.42 -20.22
CA GLU A 630 -9.38 -34.24 -19.43
C GLU A 630 -10.60 -33.37 -19.13
N ALA A 631 -11.52 -33.26 -20.11
CA ALA A 631 -12.79 -32.57 -19.90
C ALA A 631 -13.61 -33.21 -18.77
N ALA A 632 -13.72 -34.54 -18.76
CA ALA A 632 -14.45 -35.27 -17.71
C ALA A 632 -13.80 -35.08 -16.33
N GLN A 633 -12.47 -35.13 -16.23
CA GLN A 633 -11.75 -34.90 -14.97
C GLN A 633 -11.96 -33.48 -14.42
N LEU A 634 -11.82 -32.46 -15.27
CA LEU A 634 -12.02 -31.06 -14.86
C LEU A 634 -13.49 -30.76 -14.52
N ALA A 635 -14.44 -31.31 -15.27
CA ALA A 635 -15.87 -31.20 -14.95
C ALA A 635 -16.22 -31.89 -13.61
N GLY A 636 -15.61 -33.05 -13.33
CA GLY A 636 -15.71 -33.72 -12.04
C GLY A 636 -15.20 -32.86 -10.89
N ARG A 637 -14.02 -32.23 -11.05
CA ARG A 637 -13.46 -31.28 -10.07
C ARG A 637 -14.36 -30.06 -9.84
N ALA A 638 -14.93 -29.50 -10.90
CA ALA A 638 -15.83 -28.34 -10.82
C ALA A 638 -17.11 -28.62 -10.00
N ARG A 639 -17.54 -29.88 -9.93
CA ARG A 639 -18.73 -30.30 -9.16
C ARG A 639 -18.46 -30.56 -7.68
N LEU A 640 -17.19 -30.57 -7.25
CA LEU A 640 -16.86 -30.83 -5.86
C LEU A 640 -17.35 -29.68 -4.96
N PRO A 641 -17.91 -29.98 -3.77
CA PRO A 641 -18.38 -28.96 -2.82
C PRO A 641 -17.26 -28.05 -2.26
N GLY A 642 -16.00 -28.35 -2.55
CA GLY A 642 -14.84 -27.52 -2.20
C GLY A 642 -14.56 -26.36 -3.17
N GLY A 643 -15.32 -26.22 -4.27
CA GLY A 643 -15.18 -25.11 -5.20
C GLY A 643 -15.50 -23.75 -4.55
N ARG A 644 -14.67 -22.74 -4.77
CA ARG A 644 -14.85 -21.39 -4.22
C ARG A 644 -14.65 -20.36 -5.35
N PRO A 645 -15.72 -19.74 -5.89
CA PRO A 645 -17.14 -19.98 -5.60
C PRO A 645 -17.65 -21.36 -6.10
N PRO A 646 -18.78 -21.85 -5.57
CA PRO A 646 -19.44 -23.04 -6.08
C PRO A 646 -20.01 -22.80 -7.48
N LEU A 647 -20.27 -23.89 -8.21
CA LEU A 647 -20.82 -23.81 -9.56
C LEU A 647 -22.27 -23.26 -9.54
N PRO A 648 -22.61 -22.29 -10.41
CA PRO A 648 -23.99 -21.82 -10.55
C PRO A 648 -24.95 -22.97 -10.89
N ALA A 649 -26.13 -22.99 -10.27
CA ALA A 649 -27.09 -24.10 -10.40
C ALA A 649 -27.47 -24.44 -11.87
N HIS A 650 -27.53 -23.42 -12.73
CA HIS A 650 -27.87 -23.58 -14.14
C HIS A 650 -26.72 -24.19 -14.99
N LEU A 651 -25.49 -24.18 -14.48
CA LEU A 651 -24.31 -24.78 -15.14
C LEU A 651 -24.04 -26.21 -14.67
N THR A 652 -24.64 -26.65 -13.56
CA THR A 652 -24.47 -28.02 -13.01
C THR A 652 -24.81 -29.10 -14.04
N GLY A 653 -25.89 -28.93 -14.80
CA GLY A 653 -26.26 -29.89 -15.85
C GLY A 653 -25.26 -29.95 -17.01
N VAL A 654 -24.50 -28.89 -17.25
CA VAL A 654 -23.40 -28.90 -18.26
C VAL A 654 -22.24 -29.74 -17.74
N ALA A 655 -21.85 -29.53 -16.48
CA ALA A 655 -20.77 -30.30 -15.85
C ALA A 655 -21.09 -31.80 -15.76
N GLU A 656 -22.35 -32.15 -15.49
CA GLU A 656 -22.82 -33.54 -15.45
C GLU A 656 -22.66 -34.24 -16.79
N ARG A 657 -23.11 -33.62 -17.88
CA ARG A 657 -22.97 -34.18 -19.23
C ARG A 657 -21.52 -34.43 -19.61
N LEU A 658 -20.61 -33.52 -19.27
CA LEU A 658 -19.19 -33.66 -19.56
C LEU A 658 -18.52 -34.77 -18.74
N THR A 659 -18.98 -34.99 -17.51
CA THR A 659 -18.46 -36.07 -16.66
C THR A 659 -18.88 -37.45 -17.19
N THR A 660 -20.04 -37.54 -17.86
CA THR A 660 -20.53 -38.80 -18.43
C THR A 660 -19.98 -39.15 -19.81
N LEU A 661 -19.28 -38.22 -20.46
CA LEU A 661 -18.76 -38.38 -21.83
C LEU A 661 -17.33 -38.95 -21.89
N GLY A 662 -16.57 -38.88 -20.80
CA GLY A 662 -15.22 -39.47 -20.68
C GLY A 662 -15.22 -40.70 -19.79
#